data_AF-A0A2V4D1L3-F1
#
_entry.id   AF-A0A2V4D1L3-F1
#
_cell.length_a   1.000
_cell.length_b   1.000
_cell.length_c   1.000
_cell.angle_alpha   90.00
_cell.angle_beta   90.00
_cell.angle_gamma   90.00
#
_symmetry.space_group_name_H-M   'P 1'
#
loop_
_entity.id
_entity.type
_entity.pdbx_description
1 polymer ?
#
loop_
_entity_poly.entity_id
_entity_poly.type
_entity_poly.pdbx_seq_one_letter_code
_entity_poly.pdbx_strand_id
1 'polypeptide(L)'
;MVSSLLLMSQMPAVSEVKNIFPGDTEGEGPPVTDTDGDGIPDVHENLFSDWLNSTAVDGREINIEGLDRNISSDAESDRDRDGMNASEEYCWPYSYAACFSTLRIGLTGELNLLTGQREYLDPRRADSDGDGMPDGFEISMCQKQSGSFDSSTGQFSCQGFDPLNSSDGDLDLDGDGFDIDRDGIIALHEDLTSAEEYNFGADQNWTTELDGLRCTFSPPDLPNQTHWPSIGFRWPNMGDACAANYSVEFGEDMWLGTDPTNSDSDWYYLDSGIESKYTYPVTGDGIPDGWEIYFQLNPHNRSDRLLDSDDDGWDIDRNGEKSADMSVSPIDLMIGEELSNIQEYFTYLDGGNNVRAGLKQVGVESISGTLYEYPHSSSPQGDDTVSIMHHDVISLVTDEDGEQLYAGTRLGISIIELDMLSSSDHNLPSGYVLSDMILLDIPSGEVMLISTNKGIILADLDIEGQLTPSTTWAFVHSSPITALEELALDSATTQILAAGPDGVAYVIEIASSGGLVLPVQNASSDFSTPLSQFNATPQDMAHVRFESQVPQMYIGTDKGLLICPTITVREAFTCAWRFNEWNTTELRNKPSGDSFEYDVRSLYPDGPGEQTHIIWIATGSGVHKLDLSTDTIEHSYHLEYSDSENNTEDSANDVYSIMPSSTEVFVGSAAGMWSIYGSYATAYGTSTQERIPGHIQAMVEVDIDDVNYVIAGLDPGQFSNIELIDPGNNDSDFDGILDGWEHSYGLDPTDPYDAHLDVDGDGLNRDVDQDPYLERLWTNLDEFRYLATTPEGWNSTDPRNIDTDGDGIPDGAEVFGFYFGQSNLWCHYYPNMSYDCQQNVVSAAANSTYLDSGGNDQPLDPTNPDSDGDGMPDGWEIEHRRWIGLSFNGGNNWTLDPLRAEDAMWDADGDGLLNLYEYEWGLTLELARAGELAESHRELPSYAMDWVATDPNNPDSDGDTLPDGWEARYLRDWQVVNSGINPLNGSDWMKNPDGDGYDINHDGVLAVEEQLFNWLEYHLGDGLYSPNATMGTALPGNLTTSLFNNVDSWGLPESTFGQDSVSSTWATVEGRTLDAGSANPVNSDSDNDGMPDGWEIWFARWDILADGWTLNPLNDSDLGGDADEDGMTNWEEYNAIDPMYSESNSNQSSPQWFVTLVGQAKLLNSWTRITTDQSFGSFITQEQINISGRTADPNNPDSDGDGILDGIEMLFTTWNESAEVWTLNPLVAGDGQFDSDNDAIIDALESSSLSR
;
A
#
# COMPACT_ATOMS: atom_id res chain seq x y z
N MET A 1 -28.33 -7.18 -33.69
CA MET A 1 -29.19 -6.73 -34.83
C MET A 1 -30.38 -7.68 -35.02
N VAL A 2 -31.42 -7.51 -34.21
CA VAL A 2 -32.69 -8.24 -34.36
C VAL A 2 -33.60 -7.44 -35.26
N SER A 3 -34.06 -8.05 -36.34
CA SER A 3 -35.10 -7.44 -37.16
C SER A 3 -36.43 -7.62 -36.43
N SER A 4 -36.93 -6.55 -35.82
CA SER A 4 -38.27 -6.42 -35.27
C SER A 4 -39.31 -6.76 -36.35
N LEU A 5 -39.74 -8.02 -36.41
CA LEU A 5 -40.97 -8.41 -37.08
C LEU A 5 -42.06 -8.26 -36.05
N LEU A 6 -42.98 -7.31 -36.26
CA LEU A 6 -44.24 -7.20 -35.54
C LEU A 6 -44.86 -8.60 -35.38
N LEU A 7 -44.74 -9.18 -34.19
CA LEU A 7 -45.65 -10.20 -33.71
C LEU A 7 -47.00 -9.51 -33.58
N MET A 8 -47.98 -9.99 -34.34
CA MET A 8 -49.36 -9.61 -34.08
C MET A 8 -49.70 -10.23 -32.73
N SER A 9 -49.71 -9.42 -31.65
CA SER A 9 -50.33 -9.78 -30.37
C SER A 9 -51.67 -10.46 -30.66
N GLN A 10 -51.78 -11.72 -30.23
CA GLN A 10 -52.91 -12.58 -30.56
C GLN A 10 -53.95 -12.39 -29.47
N MET A 11 -55.03 -11.68 -29.77
CA MET A 11 -56.00 -11.35 -28.73
C MET A 11 -56.69 -12.61 -28.17
N PRO A 12 -56.87 -12.72 -26.83
CA PRO A 12 -57.56 -13.83 -26.20
C PRO A 12 -58.99 -14.02 -26.70
N ALA A 13 -59.53 -15.22 -26.50
CA ALA A 13 -60.89 -15.54 -26.93
C ALA A 13 -61.95 -14.89 -26.01
N VAL A 14 -62.87 -14.13 -26.61
CA VAL A 14 -63.84 -13.28 -25.88
C VAL A 14 -65.30 -13.75 -26.00
N SER A 15 -66.05 -13.61 -24.91
CA SER A 15 -67.51 -13.84 -24.85
C SER A 15 -68.26 -12.60 -24.34
N GLU A 16 -69.41 -12.28 -24.95
CA GLU A 16 -70.21 -11.10 -24.58
C GLU A 16 -70.95 -11.28 -23.24
N VAL A 17 -70.80 -10.32 -22.32
CA VAL A 17 -71.46 -10.34 -21.01
C VAL A 17 -72.68 -9.41 -21.01
N LYS A 18 -73.82 -9.87 -20.45
CA LYS A 18 -75.08 -9.10 -20.44
C LYS A 18 -75.08 -7.87 -19.54
N ASN A 19 -74.23 -7.82 -18.50
CA ASN A 19 -74.16 -6.71 -17.54
C ASN A 19 -72.79 -6.71 -16.83
N ILE A 20 -72.19 -5.53 -16.63
CA ILE A 20 -70.80 -5.35 -16.13
C ILE A 20 -70.75 -5.27 -14.58
N PHE A 21 -71.89 -5.04 -13.91
CA PHE A 21 -71.97 -4.98 -12.44
C PHE A 21 -72.55 -6.28 -11.86
N PRO A 22 -71.79 -7.05 -11.04
CA PRO A 22 -72.24 -8.34 -10.49
C PRO A 22 -73.51 -8.24 -9.61
N GLY A 23 -73.69 -7.10 -8.91
CA GLY A 23 -74.78 -6.88 -7.97
C GLY A 23 -76.18 -6.69 -8.56
N ASP A 24 -76.29 -6.51 -9.89
CA ASP A 24 -77.56 -6.26 -10.59
C ASP A 24 -78.13 -7.51 -11.29
N THR A 25 -77.56 -8.70 -11.02
CA THR A 25 -77.99 -9.96 -11.63
C THR A 25 -78.75 -10.84 -10.65
N GLU A 26 -79.93 -11.34 -11.05
CA GLU A 26 -80.72 -12.30 -10.27
C GLU A 26 -80.16 -13.73 -10.41
N GLY A 27 -78.87 -13.96 -10.13
CA GLY A 27 -78.25 -15.26 -9.80
C GLY A 27 -78.47 -16.50 -10.69
N GLU A 28 -79.23 -16.44 -11.79
CA GLU A 28 -79.41 -17.53 -12.74
C GLU A 28 -78.54 -17.25 -13.97
N GLY A 29 -77.46 -18.02 -14.10
CA GLY A 29 -76.64 -18.07 -15.30
C GLY A 29 -77.43 -18.58 -16.52
N PRO A 30 -76.88 -18.44 -17.74
CA PRO A 30 -77.44 -19.08 -18.93
C PRO A 30 -77.61 -20.60 -18.70
N PRO A 31 -78.56 -21.27 -19.39
CA PRO A 31 -78.75 -22.70 -19.22
C PRO A 31 -77.46 -23.43 -19.59
N VAL A 32 -76.76 -23.93 -18.57
CA VAL A 32 -75.58 -24.78 -18.69
C VAL A 32 -76.08 -26.13 -19.19
N THR A 33 -76.15 -26.24 -20.51
CA THR A 33 -76.34 -27.53 -21.17
C THR A 33 -74.93 -28.04 -21.36
N ASP A 34 -74.63 -29.13 -20.70
CA ASP A 34 -73.39 -29.89 -20.78
C ASP A 34 -73.87 -31.28 -21.24
N THR A 35 -73.71 -31.53 -22.53
CA THR A 35 -74.41 -32.60 -23.26
C THR A 35 -73.81 -33.98 -22.98
N ASP A 36 -72.51 -34.05 -22.74
CA ASP A 36 -71.74 -35.26 -22.47
C ASP A 36 -71.29 -35.40 -21.01
N GLY A 37 -71.40 -34.35 -20.21
CA GLY A 37 -71.38 -34.40 -18.75
C GLY A 37 -69.98 -34.31 -18.14
N ASP A 38 -69.05 -33.65 -18.82
CA ASP A 38 -67.66 -33.49 -18.36
C ASP A 38 -67.43 -32.22 -17.52
N GLY A 39 -68.42 -31.33 -17.43
CA GLY A 39 -68.35 -30.10 -16.64
C GLY A 39 -68.05 -28.84 -17.45
N ILE A 40 -67.62 -28.96 -18.71
CA ILE A 40 -67.48 -27.83 -19.63
C ILE A 40 -68.85 -27.53 -20.26
N PRO A 41 -69.35 -26.28 -20.22
CA PRO A 41 -70.63 -25.97 -20.87
C PRO A 41 -70.53 -26.05 -22.40
N ASP A 42 -71.57 -26.58 -23.07
CA ASP A 42 -71.69 -26.63 -24.54
C ASP A 42 -71.33 -25.27 -25.19
N VAL A 43 -71.64 -24.15 -24.52
CA VAL A 43 -71.37 -22.80 -25.04
C VAL A 43 -69.88 -22.46 -25.15
N HIS A 44 -69.05 -22.96 -24.22
CA HIS A 44 -67.61 -22.80 -24.24
C HIS A 44 -66.99 -23.75 -25.27
N GLU A 45 -67.44 -25.00 -25.33
CA GLU A 45 -66.97 -25.95 -26.34
C GLU A 45 -67.27 -25.49 -27.77
N ASN A 46 -68.45 -24.89 -28.01
CA ASN A 46 -68.76 -24.31 -29.33
C ASN A 46 -67.83 -23.14 -29.68
N LEU A 47 -67.29 -22.40 -28.70
CA LEU A 47 -66.34 -21.30 -28.92
C LEU A 47 -65.02 -21.85 -29.50
N PHE A 48 -64.59 -23.02 -29.04
CA PHE A 48 -63.33 -23.67 -29.42
C PHE A 48 -63.50 -24.93 -30.28
N SER A 49 -64.64 -25.11 -30.95
CA SER A 49 -64.95 -26.33 -31.72
C SER A 49 -64.25 -26.46 -33.07
N ASP A 50 -63.68 -25.37 -33.58
CA ASP A 50 -62.95 -25.37 -34.85
C ASP A 50 -61.52 -25.88 -34.65
N TRP A 51 -61.02 -26.66 -35.62
CA TRP A 51 -59.64 -27.16 -35.62
C TRP A 51 -58.64 -26.02 -35.83
N LEU A 52 -57.61 -25.95 -35.00
CA LEU A 52 -56.48 -25.06 -35.21
C LEU A 52 -55.49 -25.74 -36.17
N ASN A 53 -55.39 -25.18 -37.38
CA ASN A 53 -54.43 -25.62 -38.38
C ASN A 53 -53.45 -24.48 -38.66
N SER A 54 -52.21 -24.63 -38.22
CA SER A 54 -51.13 -23.69 -38.46
C SER A 54 -49.87 -24.42 -38.94
N THR A 55 -48.82 -23.66 -39.26
CA THR A 55 -47.53 -24.22 -39.66
C THR A 55 -46.49 -23.59 -38.76
N ALA A 56 -45.70 -24.41 -38.09
CA ALA A 56 -44.58 -23.97 -37.27
C ALA A 56 -43.55 -23.23 -38.13
N VAL A 57 -42.66 -22.48 -37.48
CA VAL A 57 -41.62 -21.67 -38.14
C VAL A 57 -40.71 -22.51 -39.04
N ASP A 58 -40.50 -23.78 -38.70
CA ASP A 58 -39.67 -24.74 -39.43
C ASP A 58 -40.41 -25.52 -40.54
N GLY A 59 -41.71 -25.28 -40.72
CA GLY A 59 -42.56 -25.92 -41.72
C GLY A 59 -43.27 -27.20 -41.27
N ARG A 60 -43.19 -27.60 -39.98
CA ARG A 60 -44.02 -28.69 -39.42
C ARG A 60 -45.49 -28.25 -39.36
N GLU A 61 -46.41 -29.15 -39.73
CA GLU A 61 -47.86 -28.88 -39.66
C GLU A 61 -48.35 -29.05 -38.22
N ILE A 62 -48.96 -27.99 -37.66
CA ILE A 62 -49.62 -28.01 -36.35
C ILE A 62 -51.10 -28.25 -36.60
N ASN A 63 -51.65 -29.28 -35.97
CA ASN A 63 -53.02 -29.70 -36.20
C ASN A 63 -53.68 -30.12 -34.88
N ILE A 64 -54.31 -29.16 -34.22
CA ILE A 64 -54.97 -29.34 -32.92
C ILE A 64 -56.48 -29.38 -33.12
N GLU A 65 -57.11 -30.46 -32.66
CA GLU A 65 -58.55 -30.65 -32.72
C GLU A 65 -59.24 -29.70 -31.72
N GLY A 66 -60.33 -29.06 -32.13
CA GLY A 66 -61.17 -28.25 -31.23
C GLY A 66 -62.10 -29.10 -30.35
N LEU A 67 -62.70 -28.51 -29.33
CA LEU A 67 -63.59 -29.20 -28.38
C LEU A 67 -64.89 -29.68 -29.06
N ASP A 68 -65.41 -30.84 -28.66
CA ASP A 68 -66.67 -31.42 -29.14
C ASP A 68 -67.57 -31.83 -27.99
N ARG A 69 -68.66 -31.06 -27.83
CA ARG A 69 -69.80 -31.25 -26.88
C ARG A 69 -70.48 -32.61 -26.79
N ASN A 70 -69.99 -33.61 -27.51
CA ASN A 70 -70.50 -34.98 -27.44
C ASN A 70 -69.41 -35.99 -27.01
N ILE A 71 -68.19 -35.55 -26.72
CA ILE A 71 -67.01 -36.35 -26.42
C ILE A 71 -66.40 -35.92 -25.09
N SER A 72 -66.95 -36.42 -23.98
CA SER A 72 -66.48 -36.12 -22.60
C SER A 72 -65.00 -36.42 -22.26
N SER A 73 -64.19 -36.91 -23.19
CA SER A 73 -62.77 -37.22 -22.97
C SER A 73 -61.83 -36.12 -23.47
N ASP A 74 -62.33 -35.14 -24.21
CA ASP A 74 -61.52 -33.99 -24.64
C ASP A 74 -61.31 -32.96 -23.54
N ALA A 75 -62.25 -32.84 -22.60
CA ALA A 75 -62.15 -32.03 -21.40
C ALA A 75 -60.95 -32.36 -20.48
N GLU A 76 -60.47 -33.61 -20.49
CA GLU A 76 -59.31 -34.07 -19.70
C GLU A 76 -58.04 -34.21 -20.56
N SER A 77 -58.09 -33.77 -21.82
CA SER A 77 -56.96 -33.79 -22.75
C SER A 77 -56.28 -32.43 -22.75
N ASP A 78 -54.98 -32.43 -22.50
CA ASP A 78 -54.07 -31.35 -22.86
C ASP A 78 -53.68 -31.56 -24.34
N ARG A 79 -54.12 -30.68 -25.24
CA ARG A 79 -53.99 -30.89 -26.70
C ARG A 79 -52.90 -30.05 -27.33
N ASP A 80 -52.69 -28.88 -26.77
CA ASP A 80 -51.65 -27.86 -27.02
C ASP A 80 -50.38 -28.09 -26.23
N ARG A 81 -50.38 -28.98 -25.24
CA ARG A 81 -49.21 -29.42 -24.47
C ARG A 81 -48.56 -28.30 -23.68
N ASP A 82 -49.39 -27.45 -23.10
CA ASP A 82 -48.97 -26.36 -22.21
C ASP A 82 -49.03 -26.74 -20.73
N GLY A 83 -49.44 -27.98 -20.41
CA GLY A 83 -49.54 -28.46 -19.03
C GLY A 83 -50.90 -28.25 -18.37
N MET A 84 -51.87 -27.67 -19.08
CA MET A 84 -53.27 -27.58 -18.67
C MET A 84 -54.14 -28.45 -19.55
N ASN A 85 -55.17 -29.06 -18.97
CA ASN A 85 -56.23 -29.65 -19.79
C ASN A 85 -57.37 -28.65 -20.05
N ALA A 86 -58.19 -28.92 -21.06
CA ALA A 86 -59.29 -28.04 -21.44
C ALA A 86 -60.27 -27.68 -20.30
N SER A 87 -60.44 -28.54 -19.29
CA SER A 87 -61.26 -28.22 -18.11
C SER A 87 -60.59 -27.23 -17.17
N GLU A 88 -59.28 -27.35 -17.02
CA GLU A 88 -58.43 -26.49 -16.21
C GLU A 88 -58.38 -25.09 -16.81
N GLU A 89 -58.22 -25.00 -18.12
CA GLU A 89 -58.26 -23.74 -18.89
C GLU A 89 -59.63 -23.06 -18.83
N TYR A 90 -60.73 -23.82 -19.00
CA TYR A 90 -62.08 -23.29 -18.80
C TYR A 90 -62.29 -22.72 -17.39
N CYS A 91 -61.58 -23.26 -16.40
CA CYS A 91 -61.74 -22.90 -15.00
C CYS A 91 -60.95 -21.67 -14.55
N TRP A 92 -59.96 -21.22 -15.33
CA TRP A 92 -59.19 -19.99 -15.07
C TRP A 92 -60.11 -18.80 -14.75
N PRO A 93 -59.83 -17.94 -13.73
CA PRO A 93 -58.68 -17.93 -12.82
C PRO A 93 -58.88 -18.78 -11.54
N TYR A 94 -59.81 -19.74 -11.55
CA TYR A 94 -60.07 -20.62 -10.41
C TYR A 94 -59.36 -21.96 -10.60
N SER A 95 -58.80 -22.50 -9.51
CA SER A 95 -58.34 -23.89 -9.53
C SER A 95 -59.47 -24.86 -9.91
N TYR A 96 -59.13 -25.96 -10.58
CA TYR A 96 -60.10 -26.99 -10.98
C TYR A 96 -61.02 -27.44 -9.84
N ALA A 97 -60.44 -27.64 -8.64
CA ALA A 97 -61.20 -28.02 -7.44
C ALA A 97 -62.18 -26.93 -6.96
N ALA A 98 -61.83 -25.65 -7.11
CA ALA A 98 -62.70 -24.53 -6.74
C ALA A 98 -63.82 -24.32 -7.77
N CYS A 99 -63.49 -24.45 -9.05
CA CYS A 99 -64.37 -24.23 -10.19
C CYS A 99 -65.67 -25.06 -10.14
N PHE A 100 -65.57 -26.33 -9.75
CA PHE A 100 -66.70 -27.25 -9.65
C PHE A 100 -67.23 -27.45 -8.22
N SER A 101 -66.75 -26.67 -7.24
CA SER A 101 -67.18 -26.75 -5.84
C SER A 101 -67.96 -25.51 -5.40
N THR A 102 -68.31 -25.45 -4.11
CA THR A 102 -68.98 -24.27 -3.51
C THR A 102 -68.00 -23.14 -3.15
N LEU A 103 -66.71 -23.30 -3.45
CA LEU A 103 -65.67 -22.30 -3.14
C LEU A 103 -65.69 -21.14 -4.13
N ARG A 104 -66.08 -21.37 -5.39
CA ARG A 104 -66.18 -20.34 -6.43
C ARG A 104 -67.24 -19.28 -6.08
N ILE A 105 -66.82 -18.02 -6.08
CA ILE A 105 -67.67 -16.85 -5.81
C ILE A 105 -68.11 -16.10 -7.09
N GLY A 106 -67.60 -16.48 -8.26
CA GLY A 106 -67.86 -15.85 -9.58
C GLY A 106 -68.11 -16.82 -10.73
N LEU A 107 -68.07 -16.31 -11.97
CA LEU A 107 -68.04 -17.09 -13.22
C LEU A 107 -66.57 -17.32 -13.61
N THR A 108 -66.28 -18.32 -14.46
CA THR A 108 -64.94 -18.61 -15.01
C THR A 108 -64.64 -17.74 -16.24
N GLY A 109 -63.37 -17.47 -16.50
CA GLY A 109 -62.85 -16.44 -17.39
C GLY A 109 -62.61 -15.11 -16.67
N GLU A 110 -61.62 -14.36 -17.11
CA GLU A 110 -61.31 -13.00 -16.64
C GLU A 110 -62.33 -12.01 -17.22
N LEU A 111 -62.76 -11.00 -16.45
CA LEU A 111 -63.67 -9.96 -16.96
C LEU A 111 -62.85 -8.72 -17.33
N ASN A 112 -62.67 -8.49 -18.61
CA ASN A 112 -62.09 -7.25 -19.09
C ASN A 112 -63.08 -6.09 -18.87
N LEU A 113 -62.76 -5.22 -17.92
CA LEU A 113 -63.62 -4.09 -17.52
C LEU A 113 -63.73 -3.01 -18.59
N LEU A 114 -62.79 -2.95 -19.54
CA LEU A 114 -62.77 -1.97 -20.64
C LEU A 114 -63.67 -2.40 -21.80
N THR A 115 -63.63 -3.69 -22.15
CA THR A 115 -64.41 -4.25 -23.28
C THR A 115 -65.78 -4.77 -22.84
N GLY A 116 -65.96 -5.07 -21.55
CA GLY A 116 -67.16 -5.71 -21.01
C GLY A 116 -67.34 -7.14 -21.52
N GLN A 117 -66.25 -7.74 -22.02
CA GLN A 117 -66.17 -9.11 -22.49
C GLN A 117 -65.43 -9.98 -21.48
N ARG A 118 -65.68 -11.27 -21.55
CA ARG A 118 -65.03 -12.27 -20.70
C ARG A 118 -64.02 -13.04 -21.53
N GLU A 119 -62.78 -13.03 -21.09
CA GLU A 119 -61.61 -13.64 -21.75
C GLU A 119 -61.37 -15.02 -21.15
N TYR A 120 -60.92 -15.95 -22.00
CA TYR A 120 -60.68 -17.35 -21.67
C TYR A 120 -59.38 -17.79 -22.33
N LEU A 121 -58.68 -18.71 -21.65
CA LEU A 121 -57.59 -19.48 -22.24
C LEU A 121 -58.12 -20.31 -23.41
N ASP A 122 -57.34 -20.45 -24.48
CA ASP A 122 -57.71 -21.19 -25.69
C ASP A 122 -57.11 -22.60 -25.66
N PRO A 123 -57.92 -23.67 -25.47
CA PRO A 123 -57.49 -25.08 -25.31
C PRO A 123 -56.95 -25.75 -26.57
N ARG A 124 -56.49 -24.92 -27.51
CA ARG A 124 -55.86 -25.31 -28.76
C ARG A 124 -54.54 -24.58 -28.96
N ARG A 125 -54.14 -23.69 -28.06
CA ARG A 125 -52.98 -22.80 -28.16
C ARG A 125 -52.28 -22.78 -26.81
N ALA A 126 -51.00 -23.11 -26.84
CA ALA A 126 -50.22 -23.21 -25.61
C ALA A 126 -49.94 -21.86 -24.94
N ASP A 127 -50.01 -20.77 -25.70
CA ASP A 127 -49.76 -19.39 -25.31
C ASP A 127 -50.98 -18.59 -25.81
N SER A 128 -51.90 -18.29 -24.89
CA SER A 128 -53.23 -17.77 -25.18
C SER A 128 -53.23 -16.29 -25.58
N ASP A 129 -52.29 -15.49 -25.08
CA ASP A 129 -52.20 -14.05 -25.32
C ASP A 129 -51.02 -13.63 -26.22
N GLY A 130 -50.09 -14.56 -26.48
CA GLY A 130 -49.07 -14.51 -27.49
C GLY A 130 -47.80 -13.78 -27.07
N ASP A 131 -47.46 -13.78 -25.78
CA ASP A 131 -46.27 -13.11 -25.25
C ASP A 131 -44.99 -13.98 -25.23
N GLY A 132 -45.11 -15.26 -25.57
CA GLY A 132 -43.99 -16.20 -25.65
C GLY A 132 -43.83 -17.10 -24.42
N MET A 133 -44.69 -16.96 -23.41
CA MET A 133 -44.80 -17.86 -22.27
C MET A 133 -46.04 -18.75 -22.39
N PRO A 134 -45.95 -20.07 -22.14
CA PRO A 134 -47.14 -20.92 -22.15
C PRO A 134 -48.03 -20.78 -20.91
N ASP A 135 -49.34 -20.90 -21.07
CA ASP A 135 -50.33 -20.66 -20.01
C ASP A 135 -50.04 -21.49 -18.74
N GLY A 136 -49.70 -22.77 -18.90
CA GLY A 136 -49.37 -23.62 -17.76
C GLY A 136 -48.03 -23.27 -17.07
N PHE A 137 -47.06 -22.73 -17.80
CA PHE A 137 -45.80 -22.21 -17.23
C PHE A 137 -46.09 -20.99 -16.36
N GLU A 138 -46.81 -20.02 -16.90
CA GLU A 138 -47.16 -18.78 -16.20
C GLU A 138 -47.94 -19.05 -14.92
N ILE A 139 -48.93 -19.94 -14.95
CA ILE A 139 -49.69 -20.31 -13.75
C ILE A 139 -48.80 -20.99 -12.71
N SER A 140 -47.82 -21.79 -13.16
CA SER A 140 -46.84 -22.41 -12.28
C SER A 140 -45.97 -21.35 -11.60
N MET A 141 -45.46 -20.36 -12.35
CA MET A 141 -44.65 -19.24 -11.82
C MET A 141 -45.46 -18.31 -10.92
N CYS A 142 -46.68 -17.93 -11.34
CA CYS A 142 -47.63 -17.21 -10.51
C CYS A 142 -47.85 -17.91 -9.16
N GLN A 143 -47.97 -19.24 -9.12
CA GLN A 143 -48.13 -19.97 -7.86
C GLN A 143 -46.91 -19.87 -6.92
N LYS A 144 -45.70 -19.62 -7.44
CA LYS A 144 -44.50 -19.40 -6.62
C LYS A 144 -44.55 -18.04 -5.90
N GLN A 145 -45.19 -17.04 -6.50
CA GLN A 145 -45.29 -15.70 -5.92
C GLN A 145 -46.10 -15.68 -4.61
N SER A 146 -45.60 -14.93 -3.63
CA SER A 146 -46.25 -14.85 -2.31
C SER A 146 -47.59 -14.12 -2.39
N GLY A 147 -48.68 -14.81 -2.04
CA GLY A 147 -50.02 -14.21 -1.98
C GLY A 147 -50.84 -14.32 -3.27
N SER A 148 -50.30 -14.96 -4.31
CA SER A 148 -50.95 -15.14 -5.61
C SER A 148 -52.15 -16.08 -5.61
N PHE A 149 -52.27 -16.98 -4.63
CA PHE A 149 -53.38 -17.94 -4.53
C PHE A 149 -54.19 -17.79 -3.23
N ASP A 150 -55.47 -17.42 -3.35
CA ASP A 150 -56.38 -17.36 -2.21
C ASP A 150 -57.00 -18.73 -1.92
N SER A 151 -56.48 -19.42 -0.91
CA SER A 151 -57.00 -20.73 -0.47
C SER A 151 -58.47 -20.73 -0.02
N SER A 152 -59.08 -19.58 0.27
CA SER A 152 -60.45 -19.48 0.75
C SER A 152 -61.50 -19.43 -0.37
N THR A 153 -61.13 -18.86 -1.51
CA THR A 153 -61.97 -18.74 -2.72
C THR A 153 -61.49 -19.69 -3.84
N GLY A 154 -60.24 -20.14 -3.76
CA GLY A 154 -59.55 -20.96 -4.75
C GLY A 154 -59.23 -20.22 -6.05
N GLN A 155 -59.08 -18.89 -5.96
CA GLN A 155 -58.79 -17.97 -7.07
C GLN A 155 -57.30 -17.62 -7.10
N PHE A 156 -56.73 -17.55 -8.32
CA PHE A 156 -55.41 -17.00 -8.61
C PHE A 156 -55.49 -15.49 -8.87
N SER A 157 -54.42 -14.78 -8.51
CA SER A 157 -54.22 -13.34 -8.68
C SER A 157 -52.74 -13.12 -8.94
N CYS A 158 -52.35 -13.14 -10.20
CA CYS A 158 -50.96 -13.03 -10.65
C CYS A 158 -50.59 -11.55 -10.83
N GLN A 159 -49.36 -11.16 -10.51
CA GLN A 159 -48.87 -9.78 -10.70
C GLN A 159 -47.94 -9.60 -11.91
N GLY A 160 -47.57 -10.69 -12.59
CA GLY A 160 -46.75 -10.66 -13.82
C GLY A 160 -46.61 -12.02 -14.53
N PHE A 161 -47.55 -12.95 -14.32
CA PHE A 161 -47.61 -14.24 -15.04
C PHE A 161 -49.09 -14.62 -15.16
N ASP A 162 -49.88 -13.70 -15.71
CA ASP A 162 -51.30 -13.89 -15.98
C ASP A 162 -51.47 -14.27 -17.46
N PRO A 163 -51.88 -15.51 -17.80
CA PRO A 163 -51.94 -16.02 -19.18
C PRO A 163 -52.93 -15.34 -20.14
N LEU A 164 -53.49 -14.21 -19.72
CA LEU A 164 -54.39 -13.37 -20.51
C LEU A 164 -53.86 -11.93 -20.62
N ASN A 165 -52.67 -11.64 -20.09
CA ASN A 165 -52.08 -10.32 -19.97
C ASN A 165 -50.70 -10.19 -20.63
N SER A 166 -50.61 -10.38 -21.94
CA SER A 166 -49.40 -10.29 -22.79
C SER A 166 -48.34 -9.18 -22.55
N SER A 167 -48.60 -8.17 -21.72
CA SER A 167 -47.59 -7.21 -21.27
C SER A 167 -46.63 -7.77 -20.21
N ASP A 168 -46.94 -8.91 -19.60
CA ASP A 168 -46.10 -9.48 -18.54
C ASP A 168 -44.94 -10.32 -19.06
N GLY A 169 -45.01 -10.87 -20.28
CA GLY A 169 -43.83 -11.40 -20.96
C GLY A 169 -42.70 -10.39 -21.19
N ASP A 170 -43.01 -9.09 -21.24
CA ASP A 170 -42.03 -7.98 -21.35
C ASP A 170 -41.50 -7.52 -19.97
N LEU A 171 -41.88 -8.17 -18.85
CA LEU A 171 -41.41 -7.80 -17.52
C LEU A 171 -40.15 -8.57 -17.15
N ASP A 172 -39.19 -7.86 -16.58
CA ASP A 172 -38.09 -8.39 -15.78
C ASP A 172 -38.50 -8.28 -14.29
N LEU A 173 -38.78 -9.43 -13.65
CA LEU A 173 -39.42 -9.49 -12.33
C LEU A 173 -38.43 -9.61 -11.17
N ASP A 174 -37.28 -10.21 -11.41
CA ASP A 174 -36.16 -10.35 -10.48
C ASP A 174 -35.08 -9.30 -10.70
N GLY A 175 -35.11 -8.57 -11.81
CA GLY A 175 -34.29 -7.39 -12.09
C GLY A 175 -32.85 -7.77 -12.37
N ASP A 176 -32.65 -8.83 -13.16
CA ASP A 176 -31.34 -9.39 -13.44
C ASP A 176 -30.80 -9.01 -14.84
N GLY A 177 -31.57 -8.23 -15.59
CA GLY A 177 -31.03 -7.35 -16.62
C GLY A 177 -29.95 -6.42 -16.04
N PHE A 178 -29.02 -6.00 -16.89
CA PHE A 178 -27.89 -5.18 -16.47
C PHE A 178 -27.60 -4.06 -17.46
N ASP A 179 -27.02 -2.98 -16.95
CA ASP A 179 -26.72 -1.78 -17.70
C ASP A 179 -25.50 -2.00 -18.61
N ILE A 180 -25.74 -2.20 -19.91
CA ILE A 180 -24.71 -2.58 -20.89
C ILE A 180 -23.91 -1.34 -21.29
N ASP A 181 -24.58 -0.19 -21.47
CA ASP A 181 -23.92 1.05 -21.86
C ASP A 181 -23.42 1.91 -20.68
N ARG A 182 -23.75 1.50 -19.45
CA ARG A 182 -23.28 2.02 -18.16
C ARG A 182 -23.67 3.48 -17.93
N ASP A 183 -24.80 3.89 -18.50
CA ASP A 183 -25.35 5.22 -18.30
C ASP A 183 -26.10 5.38 -16.96
N GLY A 184 -26.27 4.28 -16.22
CA GLY A 184 -26.95 4.13 -14.94
C GLY A 184 -28.46 3.92 -15.04
N ILE A 185 -28.98 3.66 -16.25
CA ILE A 185 -30.39 3.49 -16.55
C ILE A 185 -30.57 2.22 -17.38
N ILE A 186 -31.05 1.15 -16.75
CA ILE A 186 -31.46 -0.05 -17.48
C ILE A 186 -32.63 0.30 -18.41
N ALA A 187 -32.37 0.29 -19.71
CA ALA A 187 -33.37 0.50 -20.74
C ALA A 187 -34.08 -0.82 -21.09
N LEU A 188 -35.27 -0.73 -21.70
CA LEU A 188 -36.10 -1.90 -22.08
C LEU A 188 -35.38 -2.97 -22.95
N HIS A 189 -34.22 -2.66 -23.52
CA HIS A 189 -33.45 -3.58 -24.34
C HIS A 189 -32.28 -4.24 -23.60
N GLU A 190 -32.10 -3.87 -22.34
CA GLU A 190 -31.10 -4.35 -21.38
C GLU A 190 -31.76 -5.19 -20.27
N ASP A 191 -33.07 -5.08 -20.12
CA ASP A 191 -33.90 -6.02 -19.34
C ASP A 191 -33.74 -7.44 -19.88
N LEU A 192 -33.61 -8.42 -18.99
CA LEU A 192 -33.76 -9.83 -19.34
C LEU A 192 -35.23 -10.20 -19.08
N THR A 193 -36.03 -10.21 -20.15
CA THR A 193 -37.48 -10.36 -19.99
C THR A 193 -37.88 -11.79 -19.65
N SER A 194 -38.98 -11.95 -18.90
CA SER A 194 -39.51 -13.28 -18.51
C SER A 194 -39.72 -14.23 -19.70
N ALA A 195 -40.10 -13.70 -20.86
CA ALA A 195 -40.24 -14.47 -22.09
C ALA A 195 -38.89 -14.91 -22.70
N GLU A 196 -37.84 -14.09 -22.60
CA GLU A 196 -36.49 -14.40 -23.05
C GLU A 196 -35.87 -15.51 -22.19
N GLU A 197 -36.03 -15.41 -20.88
CA GLU A 197 -35.60 -16.41 -19.90
C GLU A 197 -36.25 -17.77 -20.11
N TYR A 198 -37.59 -17.81 -20.26
CA TYR A 198 -38.31 -19.05 -20.55
C TYR A 198 -37.79 -19.72 -21.82
N ASN A 199 -37.40 -18.91 -22.82
CA ASN A 199 -36.92 -19.38 -24.11
C ASN A 199 -35.40 -19.57 -24.17
N PHE A 200 -34.65 -19.31 -23.09
CA PHE A 200 -33.19 -19.45 -23.07
C PHE A 200 -32.74 -20.88 -23.41
N GLY A 201 -31.82 -21.02 -24.37
CA GLY A 201 -31.36 -22.34 -24.85
C GLY A 201 -32.39 -23.13 -25.68
N ALA A 202 -33.49 -22.51 -26.12
CA ALA A 202 -34.45 -23.16 -27.01
C ALA A 202 -33.88 -23.37 -28.42
N ASP A 203 -34.19 -24.52 -29.03
CA ASP A 203 -33.85 -24.77 -30.43
C ASP A 203 -34.56 -23.75 -31.36
N GLN A 204 -33.90 -23.30 -32.43
CA GLN A 204 -34.50 -22.37 -33.41
C GLN A 204 -35.80 -22.88 -34.08
N ASN A 205 -36.10 -24.17 -33.96
CA ASN A 205 -37.31 -24.80 -34.50
C ASN A 205 -38.34 -25.15 -33.41
N TRP A 206 -38.15 -24.68 -32.17
CA TRP A 206 -39.02 -25.00 -31.05
C TRP A 206 -40.45 -24.50 -31.29
N THR A 207 -41.43 -25.32 -30.94
CA THR A 207 -42.84 -24.93 -30.95
C THR A 207 -43.57 -25.74 -29.88
N THR A 208 -44.06 -25.08 -28.84
CA THR A 208 -44.68 -25.72 -27.66
C THR A 208 -45.81 -26.66 -28.05
N GLU A 209 -46.65 -26.30 -29.03
CA GLU A 209 -47.76 -27.13 -29.52
C GLU A 209 -47.34 -28.46 -30.18
N LEU A 210 -46.06 -28.61 -30.53
CA LEU A 210 -45.51 -29.83 -31.12
C LEU A 210 -44.54 -30.55 -30.18
N ASP A 211 -43.69 -29.79 -29.50
CA ASP A 211 -42.54 -30.27 -28.75
C ASP A 211 -42.86 -30.44 -27.25
N GLY A 212 -43.93 -29.80 -26.76
CA GLY A 212 -44.31 -29.74 -25.35
C GLY A 212 -43.68 -28.55 -24.62
N LEU A 213 -43.95 -28.44 -23.32
CA LEU A 213 -43.32 -27.46 -22.44
C LEU A 213 -41.80 -27.67 -22.36
N ARG A 214 -41.06 -26.57 -22.20
CA ARG A 214 -39.61 -26.54 -21.96
C ARG A 214 -39.24 -27.00 -20.54
N CYS A 215 -39.46 -28.28 -20.26
CA CYS A 215 -39.16 -28.89 -18.97
C CYS A 215 -38.76 -30.37 -19.09
N THR A 216 -38.15 -30.91 -18.04
CA THR A 216 -37.91 -32.34 -17.85
C THR A 216 -38.80 -32.87 -16.74
N PHE A 217 -39.37 -34.07 -16.90
CA PHE A 217 -40.25 -34.67 -15.90
C PHE A 217 -40.08 -36.19 -15.79
N SER A 218 -40.08 -36.70 -14.56
CA SER A 218 -39.97 -38.11 -14.19
C SER A 218 -41.18 -38.59 -13.37
N PRO A 219 -41.99 -39.53 -13.87
CA PRO A 219 -43.17 -40.01 -13.13
C PRO A 219 -42.82 -40.74 -11.80
N PRO A 220 -43.67 -40.67 -10.76
CA PRO A 220 -43.22 -40.72 -9.38
C PRO A 220 -42.99 -42.14 -8.83
N ASP A 221 -41.83 -42.32 -8.18
CA ASP A 221 -41.57 -43.45 -7.26
C ASP A 221 -40.79 -43.00 -5.99
N LEU A 222 -41.00 -41.76 -5.47
CA LEU A 222 -40.84 -41.22 -4.08
C LEU A 222 -40.44 -39.69 -4.08
N PRO A 223 -40.29 -39.04 -2.89
CA PRO A 223 -41.22 -38.08 -2.28
C PRO A 223 -40.92 -36.57 -2.52
N ASN A 224 -41.96 -35.73 -2.44
CA ASN A 224 -41.96 -34.27 -2.21
C ASN A 224 -40.57 -33.61 -2.02
N GLN A 225 -40.04 -33.00 -3.06
CA GLN A 225 -39.07 -31.91 -2.93
C GLN A 225 -39.76 -30.59 -3.33
N THR A 226 -39.66 -29.60 -2.45
CA THR A 226 -40.38 -28.31 -2.56
C THR A 226 -39.42 -27.13 -2.77
N HIS A 227 -38.28 -27.33 -3.42
CA HIS A 227 -37.37 -26.20 -3.69
C HIS A 227 -36.82 -26.28 -5.12
N TRP A 228 -37.09 -25.17 -5.84
CA TRP A 228 -36.42 -24.52 -6.98
C TRP A 228 -35.75 -25.36 -8.09
N PRO A 229 -36.14 -25.20 -9.37
CA PRO A 229 -37.43 -24.80 -9.90
C PRO A 229 -38.25 -26.05 -10.23
N SER A 230 -38.78 -26.70 -9.19
CA SER A 230 -39.50 -27.95 -9.39
C SER A 230 -40.86 -27.74 -10.06
N ILE A 231 -41.24 -28.65 -10.98
CA ILE A 231 -42.56 -28.64 -11.61
C ILE A 231 -43.63 -28.82 -10.52
N GLY A 232 -44.57 -27.87 -10.41
CA GLY A 232 -45.51 -27.79 -9.30
C GLY A 232 -46.41 -29.04 -9.16
N PHE A 233 -46.51 -29.61 -7.94
CA PHE A 233 -47.27 -30.84 -7.66
C PHE A 233 -48.82 -30.69 -7.76
N ARG A 234 -49.33 -29.47 -7.99
CA ARG A 234 -50.77 -29.18 -7.91
C ARG A 234 -51.53 -29.46 -9.21
N TRP A 235 -50.81 -29.61 -10.32
CA TRP A 235 -51.34 -29.83 -11.67
C TRP A 235 -50.78 -31.16 -12.22
N PRO A 236 -51.58 -32.24 -12.24
CA PRO A 236 -51.11 -33.56 -12.66
C PRO A 236 -50.62 -33.61 -14.11
N ASN A 237 -51.11 -32.72 -14.98
CA ASN A 237 -50.88 -32.73 -16.42
C ASN A 237 -49.57 -32.04 -16.83
N MET A 238 -49.06 -31.13 -15.99
CA MET A 238 -47.84 -30.34 -16.23
C MET A 238 -46.63 -31.23 -16.58
N GLY A 239 -46.46 -32.35 -15.87
CA GLY A 239 -45.34 -33.26 -16.12
C GLY A 239 -45.49 -34.06 -17.43
N ASP A 240 -46.71 -34.41 -17.82
CA ASP A 240 -46.97 -35.14 -19.07
C ASP A 240 -46.83 -34.24 -20.31
N ALA A 241 -46.88 -32.92 -20.13
CA ALA A 241 -46.68 -31.91 -21.16
C ALA A 241 -45.20 -31.58 -21.45
N CYS A 242 -44.27 -31.96 -20.55
CA CYS A 242 -42.83 -31.73 -20.74
C CYS A 242 -42.27 -32.44 -21.99
N ALA A 243 -41.26 -31.82 -22.59
CA ALA A 243 -40.69 -32.29 -23.84
C ALA A 243 -40.04 -33.69 -23.75
N ALA A 244 -40.44 -34.58 -24.66
CA ALA A 244 -40.10 -36.00 -24.60
C ALA A 244 -38.65 -36.35 -25.05
N ASN A 245 -37.88 -35.40 -25.57
CA ASN A 245 -36.56 -35.64 -26.18
C ASN A 245 -35.37 -35.38 -25.25
N TYR A 246 -35.59 -34.90 -24.03
CA TYR A 246 -34.54 -34.66 -23.04
C TYR A 246 -34.40 -35.88 -22.11
N SER A 247 -33.18 -36.40 -21.96
CA SER A 247 -32.91 -37.58 -21.14
C SER A 247 -32.71 -37.19 -19.67
N VAL A 248 -33.41 -37.88 -18.77
CA VAL A 248 -33.49 -37.54 -17.35
C VAL A 248 -32.64 -38.51 -16.49
N GLU A 249 -31.72 -38.02 -15.66
CA GLU A 249 -31.12 -38.72 -14.52
C GLU A 249 -31.91 -38.45 -13.21
N PHE A 250 -31.49 -39.01 -12.08
CA PHE A 250 -32.31 -39.09 -10.85
C PHE A 250 -32.47 -37.73 -10.15
N GLY A 251 -33.70 -37.18 -10.07
CA GLY A 251 -34.05 -36.00 -9.24
C GLY A 251 -34.48 -34.72 -9.99
N GLU A 252 -35.03 -34.83 -11.20
CA GLU A 252 -34.95 -33.79 -12.25
C GLU A 252 -36.31 -33.37 -12.86
N ASP A 253 -37.26 -32.95 -12.02
CA ASP A 253 -38.51 -32.34 -12.52
C ASP A 253 -38.32 -30.81 -12.57
N MET A 254 -37.91 -30.22 -13.71
CA MET A 254 -37.53 -28.80 -13.76
C MET A 254 -37.70 -28.12 -15.13
N TRP A 255 -37.69 -26.78 -15.13
CA TRP A 255 -37.67 -25.96 -16.34
C TRP A 255 -36.29 -25.97 -17.02
N LEU A 256 -36.27 -25.76 -18.35
CA LEU A 256 -35.06 -25.80 -19.19
C LEU A 256 -34.51 -24.42 -19.60
N GLY A 257 -35.26 -23.34 -19.35
CA GLY A 257 -34.75 -21.97 -19.42
C GLY A 257 -34.23 -21.51 -18.05
N THR A 258 -33.89 -20.23 -17.94
CA THR A 258 -33.64 -19.58 -16.65
C THR A 258 -34.97 -19.36 -15.91
N ASP A 259 -34.94 -19.02 -14.61
CA ASP A 259 -36.12 -18.86 -13.78
C ASP A 259 -36.46 -17.38 -13.58
N PRO A 260 -37.55 -16.85 -14.19
CA PRO A 260 -37.92 -15.41 -14.17
C PRO A 260 -38.36 -14.81 -12.84
N THR A 261 -37.99 -15.48 -11.76
CA THR A 261 -38.31 -15.09 -10.39
C THR A 261 -37.08 -15.16 -9.49
N ASN A 262 -35.90 -15.43 -10.05
CA ASN A 262 -34.62 -15.49 -9.40
C ASN A 262 -33.47 -15.23 -10.37
N SER A 263 -32.76 -14.14 -10.10
CA SER A 263 -31.69 -13.55 -10.89
C SER A 263 -30.42 -14.40 -11.16
N ASP A 264 -30.36 -15.64 -10.69
CA ASP A 264 -29.14 -16.49 -10.75
C ASP A 264 -29.58 -17.97 -10.73
N SER A 265 -29.74 -18.53 -11.94
CA SER A 265 -30.45 -19.78 -12.23
C SER A 265 -29.58 -21.04 -12.25
N ASP A 266 -28.49 -21.01 -11.50
CA ASP A 266 -27.51 -22.08 -11.46
C ASP A 266 -27.90 -23.40 -10.79
N TRP A 267 -27.46 -24.52 -11.36
CA TRP A 267 -27.80 -25.85 -10.82
C TRP A 267 -26.75 -26.95 -11.01
N TYR A 268 -25.79 -26.79 -11.92
CA TYR A 268 -24.73 -27.76 -12.15
C TYR A 268 -23.41 -27.33 -11.51
N TYR A 269 -22.74 -28.27 -10.86
CA TYR A 269 -21.33 -28.13 -10.47
C TYR A 269 -20.51 -29.22 -11.16
N LEU A 270 -19.47 -28.81 -11.88
CA LEU A 270 -18.53 -29.66 -12.59
C LEU A 270 -17.27 -29.88 -11.74
N ASP A 271 -17.19 -31.03 -11.07
CA ASP A 271 -15.95 -31.49 -10.43
C ASP A 271 -15.25 -32.49 -11.35
N SER A 272 -14.02 -32.18 -11.78
CA SER A 272 -13.16 -33.13 -12.50
C SER A 272 -13.80 -33.72 -13.78
N GLY A 273 -14.63 -32.93 -14.48
CA GLY A 273 -15.35 -33.33 -15.69
C GLY A 273 -16.54 -34.27 -15.42
N ILE A 274 -17.00 -34.37 -14.18
CA ILE A 274 -18.20 -35.10 -13.78
C ILE A 274 -19.23 -34.08 -13.26
N GLU A 275 -20.28 -33.86 -14.05
CA GLU A 275 -21.44 -33.08 -13.64
C GLU A 275 -22.07 -33.72 -12.38
N SER A 276 -22.08 -32.95 -11.29
CA SER A 276 -22.59 -33.38 -9.99
C SER A 276 -23.69 -32.42 -9.54
N LYS A 277 -24.95 -32.84 -9.63
CA LYS A 277 -26.12 -32.02 -9.23
C LYS A 277 -26.37 -32.09 -7.72
N TYR A 278 -26.55 -30.94 -7.06
CA TYR A 278 -27.02 -30.88 -5.67
C TYR A 278 -28.53 -30.65 -5.62
N THR A 279 -29.23 -31.32 -4.69
CA THR A 279 -30.70 -31.26 -4.49
C THR A 279 -31.09 -30.36 -3.30
N TYR A 280 -30.23 -29.41 -2.92
CA TYR A 280 -30.47 -28.46 -1.84
C TYR A 280 -30.33 -27.04 -2.38
N PRO A 281 -31.10 -26.05 -1.90
CA PRO A 281 -31.00 -24.68 -2.37
C PRO A 281 -29.63 -24.16 -1.99
N VAL A 282 -28.75 -24.12 -2.96
CA VAL A 282 -27.59 -23.26 -2.91
C VAL A 282 -28.01 -22.08 -3.75
N THR A 283 -27.87 -20.87 -3.20
CA THR A 283 -27.74 -19.67 -4.02
C THR A 283 -26.78 -20.00 -5.16
N GLY A 284 -27.07 -19.50 -6.35
CA GLY A 284 -26.26 -19.81 -7.52
C GLY A 284 -24.83 -19.32 -7.37
N ASP A 285 -24.13 -19.09 -8.47
CA ASP A 285 -22.74 -18.76 -8.39
C ASP A 285 -22.43 -17.30 -8.06
N GLY A 286 -23.45 -16.45 -8.06
CA GLY A 286 -23.36 -15.03 -7.73
C GLY A 286 -23.18 -14.13 -8.95
N ILE A 287 -23.11 -14.69 -10.16
CA ILE A 287 -23.22 -13.95 -11.42
C ILE A 287 -24.69 -14.01 -11.87
N PRO A 288 -25.32 -12.89 -12.28
CA PRO A 288 -26.70 -12.91 -12.75
C PRO A 288 -26.85 -13.53 -14.13
N ASP A 289 -28.01 -14.13 -14.40
CA ASP A 289 -28.28 -14.79 -15.67
C ASP A 289 -28.12 -13.83 -16.86
N GLY A 290 -28.56 -12.57 -16.71
CA GLY A 290 -28.40 -11.52 -17.71
C GLY A 290 -26.95 -11.30 -18.14
N TRP A 291 -26.03 -11.21 -17.17
CA TRP A 291 -24.59 -11.06 -17.42
C TRP A 291 -24.02 -12.28 -18.14
N GLU A 292 -24.32 -13.47 -17.64
CA GLU A 292 -23.82 -14.72 -18.22
C GLU A 292 -24.28 -14.92 -19.66
N ILE A 293 -25.55 -14.65 -19.94
CA ILE A 293 -26.14 -14.79 -21.28
C ILE A 293 -25.47 -13.83 -22.28
N TYR A 294 -25.18 -12.60 -21.87
CA TYR A 294 -24.55 -11.60 -22.71
C TYR A 294 -23.13 -12.01 -23.13
N PHE A 295 -22.33 -12.49 -22.17
CA PHE A 295 -20.96 -12.96 -22.40
C PHE A 295 -20.84 -14.42 -22.85
N GLN A 296 -21.99 -15.10 -23.06
CA GLN A 296 -22.05 -16.51 -23.48
C GLN A 296 -21.45 -17.49 -22.46
N LEU A 297 -21.43 -17.10 -21.19
CA LEU A 297 -21.31 -18.02 -20.06
C LEU A 297 -22.60 -18.84 -19.94
N ASN A 298 -22.60 -19.87 -19.10
CA ASN A 298 -23.73 -20.78 -19.01
C ASN A 298 -24.46 -20.59 -17.67
N PRO A 299 -25.66 -19.95 -17.66
CA PRO A 299 -26.45 -19.60 -16.45
C PRO A 299 -27.07 -20.79 -15.72
N HIS A 300 -26.51 -21.96 -15.98
CA HIS A 300 -26.86 -23.23 -15.40
C HIS A 300 -25.65 -23.90 -14.75
N ASN A 301 -24.43 -23.39 -14.98
CA ASN A 301 -23.17 -24.02 -14.64
C ASN A 301 -22.28 -23.14 -13.74
N ARG A 302 -22.68 -23.04 -12.48
CA ARG A 302 -21.85 -22.60 -11.34
C ARG A 302 -20.33 -22.85 -11.31
N SER A 303 -19.80 -23.85 -12.03
CA SER A 303 -18.35 -24.06 -12.05
C SER A 303 -17.61 -23.08 -12.96
N ASP A 304 -18.26 -22.43 -13.91
CA ASP A 304 -17.57 -21.50 -14.80
C ASP A 304 -17.24 -20.16 -14.14
N ARG A 305 -17.94 -19.68 -13.10
CA ARG A 305 -17.52 -18.47 -12.38
C ARG A 305 -16.07 -18.42 -11.87
N LEU A 306 -15.43 -19.58 -11.62
CA LEU A 306 -14.04 -19.66 -11.14
C LEU A 306 -13.06 -20.00 -12.27
N LEU A 307 -13.53 -20.05 -13.51
CA LEU A 307 -12.68 -20.23 -14.67
C LEU A 307 -12.22 -18.86 -15.15
N ASP A 308 -10.94 -18.76 -15.47
CA ASP A 308 -10.37 -17.75 -16.35
C ASP A 308 -10.63 -18.23 -17.80
N SER A 309 -11.59 -17.58 -18.46
CA SER A 309 -12.15 -18.02 -19.74
C SER A 309 -11.27 -17.68 -20.95
N ASP A 310 -10.41 -16.67 -20.82
CA ASP A 310 -9.58 -16.09 -21.87
C ASP A 310 -8.06 -16.17 -21.57
N ASP A 311 -7.69 -16.82 -20.47
CA ASP A 311 -6.33 -17.13 -20.00
C ASP A 311 -5.48 -15.88 -19.71
N ASP A 312 -6.08 -14.79 -19.20
CA ASP A 312 -5.46 -13.47 -19.09
C ASP A 312 -4.80 -13.14 -17.74
N GLY A 313 -5.01 -13.97 -16.71
CA GLY A 313 -4.44 -13.77 -15.37
C GLY A 313 -2.91 -13.57 -15.35
N TRP A 314 -2.37 -13.11 -14.22
CA TRP A 314 -0.97 -12.70 -14.08
C TRP A 314 -0.22 -13.39 -12.92
N ASP A 315 0.97 -13.94 -13.22
CA ASP A 315 1.87 -14.61 -12.26
C ASP A 315 2.61 -13.58 -11.38
N ILE A 316 1.92 -13.05 -10.37
CA ILE A 316 2.42 -11.99 -9.49
C ILE A 316 3.51 -12.50 -8.54
N ASP A 317 3.44 -13.76 -8.09
CA ASP A 317 4.42 -14.34 -7.17
C ASP A 317 5.69 -14.86 -7.89
N ARG A 318 5.65 -14.87 -9.24
CA ARG A 318 6.75 -15.18 -10.15
C ARG A 318 7.23 -16.62 -10.03
N ASN A 319 6.36 -17.55 -9.68
CA ASN A 319 6.70 -18.96 -9.53
C ASN A 319 6.69 -19.74 -10.87
N GLY A 320 6.17 -19.13 -11.94
CA GLY A 320 6.09 -19.67 -13.30
C GLY A 320 4.78 -20.39 -13.64
N GLU A 321 3.80 -20.39 -12.73
CA GLU A 321 2.46 -20.97 -12.91
C GLU A 321 1.42 -19.99 -12.35
N LYS A 322 0.38 -19.68 -13.13
CA LYS A 322 -0.79 -18.92 -12.63
C LYS A 322 -1.65 -19.83 -11.77
N SER A 323 -1.81 -19.49 -10.50
CA SER A 323 -2.65 -20.24 -9.58
C SER A 323 -4.13 -19.96 -9.77
N ALA A 324 -4.92 -21.02 -9.96
CA ALA A 324 -6.37 -20.93 -10.12
C ALA A 324 -7.10 -20.54 -8.82
N ASP A 325 -8.24 -19.88 -8.97
CA ASP A 325 -9.11 -19.53 -7.86
C ASP A 325 -9.74 -20.74 -7.20
N MET A 326 -9.52 -20.86 -5.89
CA MET A 326 -10.02 -21.99 -5.11
C MET A 326 -11.49 -21.81 -4.71
N SER A 327 -11.94 -20.58 -4.47
CA SER A 327 -13.32 -20.23 -4.15
C SER A 327 -13.59 -18.73 -4.26
N VAL A 328 -14.87 -18.33 -4.22
CA VAL A 328 -15.32 -16.92 -4.20
C VAL A 328 -15.05 -16.19 -2.88
N SER A 329 -14.34 -16.81 -1.94
CA SER A 329 -13.91 -16.12 -0.72
C SER A 329 -12.93 -15.01 -1.11
N PRO A 330 -13.06 -13.77 -0.60
CA PRO A 330 -12.14 -12.68 -0.93
C PRO A 330 -10.66 -13.04 -0.69
N ILE A 331 -10.38 -13.87 0.32
CA ILE A 331 -9.01 -14.34 0.60
C ILE A 331 -8.51 -15.29 -0.48
N ASP A 332 -9.37 -16.15 -1.02
CA ASP A 332 -8.97 -17.12 -2.04
C ASP A 332 -8.78 -16.42 -3.39
N LEU A 333 -9.67 -15.51 -3.76
CA LEU A 333 -9.55 -14.66 -4.96
C LEU A 333 -8.30 -13.76 -4.92
N MET A 334 -7.95 -13.22 -3.74
CA MET A 334 -6.75 -12.39 -3.59
C MET A 334 -5.43 -13.20 -3.64
N ILE A 335 -5.50 -14.52 -3.45
CA ILE A 335 -4.32 -15.40 -3.53
C ILE A 335 -4.23 -16.06 -4.91
N GLY A 336 -5.35 -16.23 -5.61
CA GLY A 336 -5.37 -16.65 -7.00
C GLY A 336 -4.74 -15.60 -7.92
N GLU A 337 -4.19 -16.09 -9.03
CA GLU A 337 -3.51 -15.30 -10.06
C GLU A 337 -4.22 -15.38 -11.42
N GLU A 338 -5.12 -16.35 -11.59
CA GLU A 338 -6.12 -16.34 -12.65
C GLU A 338 -7.13 -15.21 -12.37
N LEU A 339 -7.54 -14.47 -13.39
CA LEU A 339 -8.65 -13.54 -13.28
C LEU A 339 -9.91 -14.30 -13.70
N SER A 340 -10.70 -14.75 -12.73
CA SER A 340 -11.88 -15.57 -13.01
C SER A 340 -13.10 -14.74 -13.41
N ASN A 341 -14.04 -15.36 -14.12
CA ASN A 341 -15.28 -14.72 -14.57
C ASN A 341 -16.04 -13.98 -13.43
N ILE A 342 -15.96 -14.44 -12.17
CA ILE A 342 -16.55 -13.75 -11.02
C ILE A 342 -15.79 -12.49 -10.60
N GLN A 343 -14.47 -12.47 -10.72
CA GLN A 343 -13.66 -11.29 -10.41
C GLN A 343 -13.91 -10.19 -11.45
N GLU A 344 -14.09 -10.56 -12.71
CA GLU A 344 -14.49 -9.62 -13.76
C GLU A 344 -15.90 -9.10 -13.52
N TYR A 345 -16.84 -9.96 -13.14
CA TYR A 345 -18.17 -9.50 -12.73
C TYR A 345 -18.11 -8.56 -11.50
N PHE A 346 -17.22 -8.83 -10.54
CA PHE A 346 -16.99 -7.91 -9.42
C PHE A 346 -16.31 -6.61 -9.84
N THR A 347 -15.49 -6.63 -10.90
CA THR A 347 -14.90 -5.43 -11.52
C THR A 347 -16.00 -4.57 -12.12
N TYR A 348 -16.97 -5.17 -12.84
CA TYR A 348 -18.17 -4.46 -13.31
C TYR A 348 -19.03 -3.91 -12.17
N LEU A 349 -19.30 -4.72 -11.14
CA LEU A 349 -20.16 -4.28 -10.04
C LEU A 349 -19.54 -3.12 -9.26
N ASP A 350 -18.22 -3.09 -9.11
CA ASP A 350 -17.43 -2.11 -8.35
C ASP A 350 -18.09 -1.68 -7.03
N GLY A 351 -18.51 -2.66 -6.21
CA GLY A 351 -19.18 -2.38 -4.94
C GLY A 351 -20.48 -1.56 -5.04
N GLY A 352 -21.11 -1.51 -6.21
CA GLY A 352 -22.30 -0.71 -6.54
C GLY A 352 -22.02 0.53 -7.39
N ASN A 353 -20.77 0.80 -7.78
CA ASN A 353 -20.39 1.94 -8.62
C ASN A 353 -20.18 1.57 -10.10
N ASN A 354 -21.12 0.82 -10.67
CA ASN A 354 -21.06 0.29 -12.03
C ASN A 354 -21.42 1.30 -13.15
N VAL A 355 -21.54 2.59 -12.80
CA VAL A 355 -21.92 3.66 -13.75
C VAL A 355 -20.66 4.34 -14.23
N ARG A 356 -20.60 4.64 -15.54
CA ARG A 356 -19.46 5.35 -16.12
C ARG A 356 -19.20 6.68 -15.42
N ALA A 357 -17.99 6.83 -14.90
CA ALA A 357 -17.53 8.04 -14.23
C ALA A 357 -17.29 9.19 -15.23
N GLY A 358 -17.09 10.40 -14.71
CA GLY A 358 -16.89 11.60 -15.53
C GLY A 358 -17.73 12.78 -15.08
N LEU A 359 -17.99 13.69 -16.03
CA LEU A 359 -18.78 14.89 -15.80
C LEU A 359 -20.14 14.73 -16.48
N LYS A 360 -21.22 14.94 -15.73
CA LYS A 360 -22.60 14.86 -16.24
C LYS A 360 -23.37 16.11 -15.88
N GLN A 361 -24.40 16.45 -16.66
CA GLN A 361 -25.26 17.60 -16.40
C GLN A 361 -26.74 17.27 -16.58
N VAL A 362 -27.59 17.96 -15.82
CA VAL A 362 -29.06 17.98 -15.99
C VAL A 362 -29.61 19.39 -15.78
N GLY A 363 -30.74 19.71 -16.39
CA GLY A 363 -31.41 21.00 -16.21
C GLY A 363 -32.08 21.11 -14.83
N VAL A 364 -31.95 22.26 -14.17
CA VAL A 364 -32.65 22.55 -12.91
C VAL A 364 -34.17 22.57 -13.15
N GLU A 365 -34.95 21.99 -12.23
CA GLU A 365 -36.41 21.78 -12.34
C GLU A 365 -36.86 20.87 -13.51
N SER A 366 -35.93 20.16 -14.16
CA SER A 366 -36.25 19.15 -15.18
C SER A 366 -36.62 17.82 -14.53
N ILE A 367 -37.45 17.01 -15.21
CA ILE A 367 -37.90 15.70 -14.70
C ILE A 367 -37.26 14.56 -15.50
N SER A 368 -37.01 14.77 -16.80
CA SER A 368 -36.31 13.82 -17.67
C SER A 368 -35.90 14.46 -19.00
N GLY A 369 -34.88 13.88 -19.64
CA GLY A 369 -34.47 14.17 -21.01
C GLY A 369 -33.47 15.32 -21.15
N THR A 370 -32.83 15.73 -20.05
CA THR A 370 -31.78 16.76 -20.05
C THR A 370 -30.42 16.24 -19.63
N LEU A 371 -30.31 14.97 -19.21
CA LEU A 371 -29.04 14.31 -18.93
C LEU A 371 -28.10 14.38 -20.15
N TYR A 372 -26.89 14.88 -19.91
CA TYR A 372 -25.81 14.93 -20.90
C TYR A 372 -24.48 14.60 -20.21
N GLU A 373 -23.71 13.72 -20.83
CA GLU A 373 -22.38 13.30 -20.38
C GLU A 373 -21.30 13.94 -21.24
N TYR A 374 -20.25 14.45 -20.59
CA TYR A 374 -19.10 15.03 -21.28
C TYR A 374 -18.10 13.93 -21.64
N PRO A 375 -17.69 13.81 -22.92
CA PRO A 375 -16.75 12.79 -23.34
C PRO A 375 -15.34 13.05 -22.78
N HIS A 376 -14.54 11.99 -22.71
CA HIS A 376 -13.10 12.09 -22.45
C HIS A 376 -12.36 12.77 -23.61
N SER A 377 -11.36 13.62 -23.33
CA SER A 377 -10.70 14.45 -24.34
C SER A 377 -9.83 13.66 -25.32
N SER A 378 -9.27 12.54 -24.88
CA SER A 378 -8.55 11.60 -25.74
C SER A 378 -9.46 10.69 -26.58
N SER A 379 -10.78 10.71 -26.32
CA SER A 379 -11.74 9.88 -27.06
C SER A 379 -12.04 10.45 -28.45
N PRO A 380 -12.42 9.62 -29.44
CA PRO A 380 -12.86 10.10 -30.76
C PRO A 380 -14.09 11.01 -30.72
N GLN A 381 -14.86 11.00 -29.62
CA GLN A 381 -16.05 11.84 -29.43
C GLN A 381 -15.69 13.23 -28.87
N GLY A 382 -14.57 13.34 -28.14
CA GLY A 382 -14.03 14.61 -27.64
C GLY A 382 -13.47 15.51 -28.74
N ASP A 383 -13.08 14.96 -29.89
CA ASP A 383 -12.62 15.72 -31.06
C ASP A 383 -13.69 16.75 -31.51
N ASP A 384 -13.39 18.05 -31.35
CA ASP A 384 -14.26 19.20 -31.68
C ASP A 384 -15.51 19.40 -30.78
N THR A 385 -15.57 18.79 -29.58
CA THR A 385 -16.65 19.03 -28.59
C THR A 385 -16.10 19.42 -27.22
N VAL A 386 -16.98 19.79 -26.26
CA VAL A 386 -16.56 20.03 -24.88
C VAL A 386 -16.27 18.69 -24.23
N SER A 387 -15.07 18.55 -23.68
CA SER A 387 -14.57 17.32 -23.07
C SER A 387 -13.84 17.59 -21.77
N ILE A 388 -13.61 16.53 -20.99
CA ILE A 388 -12.77 16.53 -19.79
C ILE A 388 -11.56 15.62 -20.00
N MET A 389 -10.46 15.94 -19.32
CA MET A 389 -9.17 15.25 -19.51
C MET A 389 -9.02 13.92 -18.79
N HIS A 390 -9.91 13.63 -17.84
CA HIS A 390 -9.88 12.43 -17.01
C HIS A 390 -11.26 12.23 -16.37
N HIS A 391 -11.65 10.99 -16.12
CA HIS A 391 -12.98 10.62 -15.66
C HIS A 391 -13.22 10.91 -14.15
N ASP A 392 -12.18 10.81 -13.32
CA ASP A 392 -12.25 11.13 -11.88
C ASP A 392 -12.26 12.65 -11.66
N VAL A 393 -13.46 13.21 -11.42
CA VAL A 393 -13.70 14.65 -11.22
C VAL A 393 -13.87 14.95 -9.73
N ILE A 394 -12.83 15.50 -9.12
CA ILE A 394 -12.71 15.68 -7.67
C ILE A 394 -13.34 17.00 -7.20
N SER A 395 -13.17 18.07 -7.97
CA SER A 395 -13.66 19.41 -7.58
C SER A 395 -14.15 20.20 -8.79
N LEU A 396 -15.18 21.01 -8.56
CA LEU A 396 -15.82 21.87 -9.57
C LEU A 396 -15.90 23.29 -9.04
N VAL A 397 -15.28 24.23 -9.75
CA VAL A 397 -15.24 25.64 -9.35
C VAL A 397 -15.62 26.52 -10.54
N THR A 398 -16.36 27.60 -10.28
CA THR A 398 -16.74 28.59 -11.30
C THR A 398 -16.10 29.94 -10.99
N ASP A 399 -15.91 30.76 -12.02
CA ASP A 399 -15.46 32.15 -11.87
C ASP A 399 -16.56 33.06 -11.32
N GLU A 400 -16.22 34.29 -10.91
CA GLU A 400 -17.19 35.24 -10.34
C GLU A 400 -18.32 35.59 -11.33
N ASP A 401 -18.02 35.63 -12.63
CA ASP A 401 -18.98 35.97 -13.68
C ASP A 401 -19.82 34.74 -14.14
N GLY A 402 -19.43 33.52 -13.78
CA GLY A 402 -20.11 32.27 -14.14
C GLY A 402 -19.98 31.90 -15.62
N GLU A 403 -18.96 32.42 -16.31
CA GLU A 403 -18.69 32.16 -17.73
C GLU A 403 -17.78 30.92 -17.94
N GLN A 404 -17.01 30.53 -16.90
CA GLN A 404 -16.05 29.43 -16.95
C GLN A 404 -16.27 28.43 -15.82
N LEU A 405 -16.15 27.15 -16.18
CA LEU A 405 -16.12 26.04 -15.24
C LEU A 405 -14.73 25.42 -15.23
N TYR A 406 -14.12 25.33 -14.05
CA TYR A 406 -12.89 24.61 -13.81
C TYR A 406 -13.22 23.25 -13.19
N ALA A 407 -13.00 22.18 -13.95
CA ALA A 407 -13.11 20.81 -13.47
C ALA A 407 -11.73 20.29 -13.07
N GLY A 408 -11.49 20.22 -11.76
CA GLY A 408 -10.31 19.57 -11.18
C GLY A 408 -10.49 18.07 -11.23
N THR A 409 -9.71 17.41 -12.07
CA THR A 409 -9.65 15.96 -12.17
C THR A 409 -8.43 15.41 -11.44
N ARG A 410 -8.38 14.10 -11.21
CA ARG A 410 -7.24 13.42 -10.57
C ARG A 410 -5.87 13.80 -11.15
N LEU A 411 -5.79 13.96 -12.47
CA LEU A 411 -4.53 14.19 -13.20
C LEU A 411 -4.32 15.64 -13.64
N GLY A 412 -5.26 16.56 -13.39
CA GLY A 412 -5.17 17.90 -13.94
C GLY A 412 -6.45 18.72 -13.85
N ILE A 413 -6.54 19.75 -14.68
CA ILE A 413 -7.68 20.66 -14.71
C ILE A 413 -8.17 20.81 -16.14
N SER A 414 -9.47 20.59 -16.35
CA SER A 414 -10.18 20.91 -17.60
C SER A 414 -10.94 22.21 -17.41
N ILE A 415 -10.65 23.21 -18.25
CA ILE A 415 -11.35 24.50 -18.24
C ILE A 415 -12.40 24.46 -19.34
N ILE A 416 -13.67 24.67 -18.99
CA ILE A 416 -14.82 24.66 -19.89
C ILE A 416 -15.39 26.08 -19.98
N GLU A 417 -15.39 26.64 -21.18
CA GLU A 417 -16.03 27.91 -21.49
C GLU A 417 -17.51 27.69 -21.82
N LEU A 418 -18.40 28.02 -20.90
CA LEU A 418 -19.82 27.68 -20.96
C LEU A 418 -20.55 28.37 -22.14
N ASP A 419 -20.17 29.61 -22.47
CA ASP A 419 -20.75 30.39 -23.57
C ASP A 419 -20.25 29.99 -24.97
N MET A 420 -19.01 29.50 -25.06
CA MET A 420 -18.36 29.17 -26.33
C MET A 420 -18.43 27.68 -26.68
N LEU A 421 -18.80 26.85 -25.69
CA LEU A 421 -18.82 25.39 -25.80
C LEU A 421 -17.47 24.85 -26.29
N SER A 422 -16.40 25.31 -25.64
CA SER A 422 -15.04 24.82 -25.83
C SER A 422 -14.40 24.46 -24.49
N SER A 423 -13.50 23.48 -24.52
CA SER A 423 -12.67 23.10 -23.36
C SER A 423 -11.18 23.13 -23.67
N SER A 424 -10.37 23.22 -22.62
CA SER A 424 -8.91 23.11 -22.67
C SER A 424 -8.37 22.38 -21.44
N ASP A 425 -7.42 21.47 -21.66
CA ASP A 425 -6.88 20.60 -20.62
C ASP A 425 -5.48 21.03 -20.18
N HIS A 426 -5.23 20.94 -18.88
CA HIS A 426 -3.95 21.26 -18.25
C HIS A 426 -3.53 20.14 -17.29
N ASN A 427 -2.52 19.36 -17.68
CA ASN A 427 -2.03 18.24 -16.89
C ASN A 427 -1.18 18.70 -15.68
N LEU A 428 -1.28 17.96 -14.59
CA LEU A 428 -0.27 17.94 -13.54
C LEU A 428 0.97 17.15 -14.01
N PRO A 429 2.13 17.29 -13.34
CA PRO A 429 3.27 16.43 -13.62
C PRO A 429 3.00 14.97 -13.25
N SER A 430 3.76 14.02 -13.78
CA SER A 430 3.51 12.59 -13.51
C SER A 430 3.75 12.24 -12.05
N GLY A 431 3.00 11.27 -11.54
CA GLY A 431 2.91 10.95 -10.12
C GLY A 431 2.32 12.04 -9.21
N TYR A 432 1.77 13.14 -9.75
CA TYR A 432 0.97 14.10 -8.97
C TYR A 432 -0.52 13.77 -9.08
N VAL A 433 -1.17 13.64 -7.94
CA VAL A 433 -2.62 13.42 -7.85
C VAL A 433 -3.26 14.62 -7.18
N LEU A 434 -4.20 15.27 -7.87
CA LEU A 434 -5.02 16.36 -7.33
C LEU A 434 -5.92 15.82 -6.21
N SER A 435 -6.08 16.58 -5.13
CA SER A 435 -6.96 16.21 -4.01
C SER A 435 -8.04 17.25 -3.72
N ASP A 436 -7.74 18.53 -3.95
CA ASP A 436 -8.68 19.64 -3.78
C ASP A 436 -8.16 20.86 -4.56
N MET A 437 -9.05 21.78 -4.91
CA MET A 437 -8.70 23.04 -5.55
C MET A 437 -9.64 24.17 -5.15
N ILE A 438 -9.09 25.37 -5.02
CA ILE A 438 -9.85 26.59 -4.73
C ILE A 438 -9.41 27.73 -5.64
N LEU A 439 -10.39 28.42 -6.22
CA LEU A 439 -10.18 29.66 -6.97
C LEU A 439 -10.23 30.84 -6.00
N LEU A 440 -9.20 31.68 -6.02
CA LEU A 440 -9.06 32.79 -5.08
C LEU A 440 -9.08 34.12 -5.82
N ASP A 441 -10.06 34.97 -5.49
CA ASP A 441 -10.10 36.37 -5.94
C ASP A 441 -9.17 37.23 -5.07
N ILE A 442 -8.12 37.76 -5.70
CA ILE A 442 -7.18 38.67 -5.05
C ILE A 442 -7.14 40.02 -5.78
N PRO A 443 -6.70 41.11 -5.13
CA PRO A 443 -6.71 42.44 -5.74
C PRO A 443 -5.95 42.60 -7.07
N SER A 444 -5.09 41.64 -7.43
CA SER A 444 -4.33 41.61 -8.68
C SER A 444 -4.98 40.80 -9.82
N GLY A 445 -6.03 40.03 -9.55
CA GLY A 445 -6.66 39.07 -10.48
C GLY A 445 -7.05 37.78 -9.74
N GLU A 446 -7.38 36.73 -10.46
CA GLU A 446 -7.67 35.42 -9.86
C GLU A 446 -6.41 34.53 -9.88
N VAL A 447 -6.29 33.67 -8.88
CA VAL A 447 -5.25 32.63 -8.81
C VAL A 447 -5.87 31.32 -8.35
N MET A 448 -5.33 30.20 -8.81
CA MET A 448 -5.82 28.88 -8.44
C MET A 448 -4.83 28.19 -7.51
N LEU A 449 -5.32 27.73 -6.38
CA LEU A 449 -4.55 26.93 -5.44
C LEU A 449 -5.00 25.48 -5.52
N ILE A 450 -4.05 24.57 -5.73
CA ILE A 450 -4.28 23.15 -5.95
C ILE A 450 -3.52 22.38 -4.89
N SER A 451 -4.17 21.45 -4.19
CA SER A 451 -3.49 20.50 -3.31
C SER A 451 -3.29 19.16 -4.01
N THR A 452 -2.19 18.49 -3.66
CA THR A 452 -1.81 17.20 -4.23
C THR A 452 -1.23 16.24 -3.19
N ASN A 453 -1.02 14.99 -3.61
CA ASN A 453 -0.23 14.00 -2.87
C ASN A 453 1.22 14.44 -2.58
N LYS A 454 1.80 15.30 -3.42
CA LYS A 454 3.18 15.83 -3.30
C LYS A 454 3.26 17.26 -2.73
N GLY A 455 2.16 17.82 -2.24
CA GLY A 455 2.10 19.12 -1.57
C GLY A 455 1.08 20.08 -2.19
N ILE A 456 1.51 21.29 -2.55
CA ILE A 456 0.61 22.37 -3.00
C ILE A 456 1.21 23.11 -4.20
N ILE A 457 0.34 23.48 -5.14
CA ILE A 457 0.67 24.21 -6.35
C ILE A 457 -0.16 25.49 -6.39
N LEU A 458 0.49 26.64 -6.58
CA LEU A 458 -0.17 27.90 -6.88
C LEU A 458 -0.01 28.19 -8.38
N ALA A 459 -1.12 28.11 -9.11
CA ALA A 459 -1.20 28.37 -10.54
C ALA A 459 -1.76 29.78 -10.81
N ASP A 460 -1.05 30.53 -11.65
CA ASP A 460 -1.49 31.85 -12.08
C ASP A 460 -2.49 31.73 -13.25
N LEU A 461 -3.57 32.51 -13.22
CA LEU A 461 -4.50 32.67 -14.35
C LEU A 461 -4.16 33.92 -15.16
N ASP A 462 -4.43 33.87 -16.46
CA ASP A 462 -4.34 35.03 -17.32
C ASP A 462 -5.61 35.90 -17.30
N ILE A 463 -5.65 36.95 -18.14
CA ILE A 463 -6.79 37.89 -18.16
C ILE A 463 -8.06 37.32 -18.80
N GLU A 464 -7.95 36.16 -19.44
CA GLU A 464 -9.03 35.42 -20.08
C GLU A 464 -9.46 34.24 -19.20
N GLY A 465 -8.97 34.12 -17.96
CA GLY A 465 -9.31 33.04 -17.02
C GLY A 465 -8.60 31.71 -17.33
N GLN A 466 -7.63 31.71 -18.24
CA GLN A 466 -6.91 30.49 -18.63
C GLN A 466 -5.67 30.27 -17.76
N LEU A 467 -5.33 29.02 -17.49
CA LEU A 467 -4.13 28.68 -16.72
C LEU A 467 -2.86 29.04 -17.51
N THR A 468 -1.96 29.78 -16.88
CA THR A 468 -0.66 30.12 -17.47
C THR A 468 0.23 28.87 -17.61
N PRO A 469 1.27 28.90 -18.48
CA PRO A 469 2.18 27.76 -18.62
C PRO A 469 2.83 27.38 -17.29
N SER A 470 2.93 26.08 -16.98
CA SER A 470 3.41 25.55 -15.69
C SER A 470 4.74 26.11 -15.20
N THR A 471 5.62 26.56 -16.10
CA THR A 471 6.87 27.27 -15.78
C THR A 471 6.72 28.54 -14.92
N THR A 472 5.52 29.11 -14.81
CA THR A 472 5.23 30.28 -13.95
C THR A 472 4.60 29.91 -12.62
N TRP A 473 4.23 28.64 -12.40
CA TRP A 473 3.59 28.19 -11.17
C TRP A 473 4.58 28.08 -10.02
N ALA A 474 4.07 28.11 -8.79
CA ALA A 474 4.87 27.93 -7.59
C ALA A 474 4.54 26.60 -6.90
N PHE A 475 5.56 25.77 -6.71
CA PHE A 475 5.46 24.46 -6.06
C PHE A 475 5.93 24.55 -4.61
N VAL A 476 5.15 23.95 -3.71
CA VAL A 476 5.51 23.76 -2.30
C VAL A 476 5.40 22.27 -2.00
N HIS A 477 6.54 21.59 -1.99
CA HIS A 477 6.58 20.16 -1.67
C HIS A 477 6.37 19.94 -0.17
N SER A 478 5.43 19.07 0.17
CA SER A 478 5.12 18.66 1.54
C SER A 478 4.47 17.28 1.55
N SER A 479 4.19 16.74 2.74
CA SER A 479 3.27 15.61 2.90
C SER A 479 1.91 15.89 2.21
N PRO A 480 1.14 14.84 1.88
CA PRO A 480 -0.15 14.97 1.20
C PRO A 480 -1.08 15.96 1.88
N ILE A 481 -1.74 16.79 1.09
CA ILE A 481 -2.77 17.73 1.54
C ILE A 481 -4.09 17.26 0.93
N THR A 482 -5.14 17.18 1.74
CA THR A 482 -6.44 16.62 1.33
C THR A 482 -7.57 17.63 1.35
N ALA A 483 -7.42 18.75 2.07
CA ALA A 483 -8.44 19.78 2.14
C ALA A 483 -7.83 21.18 2.25
N LEU A 484 -8.42 22.14 1.54
CA LEU A 484 -8.08 23.55 1.56
C LEU A 484 -9.27 24.37 2.06
N GLU A 485 -9.01 25.42 2.86
CA GLU A 485 -10.09 26.37 3.22
C GLU A 485 -9.57 27.80 3.39
N GLU A 486 -10.28 28.75 2.79
CA GLU A 486 -9.98 30.17 2.90
C GLU A 486 -10.39 30.71 4.29
N LEU A 487 -9.43 31.32 4.98
CA LEU A 487 -9.69 31.89 6.29
C LEU A 487 -10.27 33.30 6.16
N ALA A 488 -11.58 33.42 6.42
CA ALA A 488 -12.30 34.69 6.64
C ALA A 488 -11.78 35.55 7.83
N LEU A 489 -10.55 36.06 7.72
CA LEU A 489 -9.86 36.91 8.69
C LEU A 489 -9.65 38.32 8.12
N ASP A 490 -9.74 39.35 8.98
CA ASP A 490 -9.40 40.73 8.61
C ASP A 490 -7.86 40.88 8.47
N SER A 491 -7.33 40.41 7.34
CA SER A 491 -5.90 40.30 7.04
C SER A 491 -5.51 41.19 5.85
N ALA A 492 -4.20 41.49 5.71
CA ALA A 492 -3.68 42.19 4.53
C ALA A 492 -3.30 41.23 3.38
N THR A 493 -3.24 39.94 3.69
CA THR A 493 -2.96 38.81 2.79
C THR A 493 -4.12 37.82 2.87
N THR A 494 -4.41 37.11 1.79
CA THR A 494 -5.36 35.98 1.84
C THR A 494 -4.65 34.83 2.55
N GLN A 495 -5.32 34.21 3.54
CA GLN A 495 -4.76 33.12 4.31
C GLN A 495 -5.58 31.85 4.05
N ILE A 496 -4.92 30.76 3.71
CA ILE A 496 -5.54 29.46 3.49
C ILE A 496 -5.01 28.49 4.53
N LEU A 497 -5.89 27.67 5.10
CA LEU A 497 -5.50 26.50 5.87
C LEU A 497 -5.47 25.30 4.94
N ALA A 498 -4.29 24.67 4.83
CA ALA A 498 -4.13 23.40 4.15
C ALA A 498 -3.93 22.31 5.18
N ALA A 499 -4.74 21.26 5.11
CA ALA A 499 -4.69 20.16 6.06
C ALA A 499 -4.58 18.82 5.32
N GLY A 500 -3.89 17.88 5.94
CA GLY A 500 -3.69 16.54 5.42
C GLY A 500 -3.79 15.48 6.52
N PRO A 501 -3.52 14.21 6.18
CA PRO A 501 -3.53 13.10 7.12
C PRO A 501 -2.55 13.30 8.29
N ASP A 502 -2.74 12.54 9.37
CA ASP A 502 -1.81 12.46 10.51
C ASP A 502 -1.49 13.79 11.22
N GLY A 503 -2.38 14.78 11.10
CA GLY A 503 -2.21 16.10 11.70
C GLY A 503 -1.27 17.01 10.93
N VAL A 504 -0.96 16.70 9.68
CA VAL A 504 -0.30 17.64 8.75
C VAL A 504 -1.19 18.86 8.57
N ALA A 505 -0.67 20.06 8.83
CA ALA A 505 -1.43 21.28 8.67
C ALA A 505 -0.51 22.51 8.48
N TYR A 506 -0.79 23.28 7.44
CA TYR A 506 -0.02 24.46 7.04
C TYR A 506 -0.93 25.67 6.85
N VAL A 507 -0.38 26.85 7.12
CA VAL A 507 -1.05 28.14 6.86
C VAL A 507 -0.33 28.82 5.71
N ILE A 508 -1.00 28.87 4.57
CA ILE A 508 -0.52 29.48 3.34
C ILE A 508 -0.94 30.93 3.33
N GLU A 509 -0.03 31.81 2.95
CA GLU A 509 -0.31 33.23 2.79
C GLU A 509 -0.07 33.64 1.35
N ILE A 510 -1.08 34.21 0.71
CA ILE A 510 -1.00 34.76 -0.64
C ILE A 510 -0.99 36.29 -0.54
N ALA A 511 0.03 36.89 -1.12
CA ALA A 511 0.15 38.34 -1.15
C ALA A 511 -0.93 38.93 -2.07
N SER A 512 -1.37 40.16 -1.77
CA SER A 512 -2.27 40.95 -2.65
C SER A 512 -1.73 41.21 -4.07
N SER A 513 -0.52 40.75 -4.40
CA SER A 513 0.09 40.81 -5.72
C SER A 513 0.11 39.47 -6.47
N GLY A 514 -0.49 38.39 -5.92
CA GLY A 514 -0.54 37.06 -6.53
C GLY A 514 0.50 36.06 -6.04
N GLY A 515 1.65 36.53 -5.55
CA GLY A 515 2.72 35.64 -5.13
C GLY A 515 2.50 34.96 -3.78
N LEU A 516 2.97 33.71 -3.67
CA LEU A 516 3.04 32.96 -2.43
C LEU A 516 4.07 33.57 -1.45
N VAL A 517 3.71 33.69 -0.17
CA VAL A 517 4.60 34.20 0.87
C VAL A 517 5.38 33.04 1.49
N LEU A 518 6.68 32.97 1.20
CA LEU A 518 7.58 31.93 1.72
C LEU A 518 8.39 32.38 2.95
N PRO A 519 8.76 31.46 3.86
CA PRO A 519 8.39 30.04 3.87
C PRO A 519 6.98 29.81 4.44
N VAL A 520 6.30 28.78 3.95
CA VAL A 520 5.01 28.30 4.50
C VAL A 520 5.19 27.92 5.97
N GLN A 521 4.19 28.22 6.79
CA GLN A 521 4.25 28.06 8.25
C GLN A 521 3.32 26.94 8.71
N ASN A 522 3.74 26.15 9.69
CA ASN A 522 2.90 25.13 10.30
C ASN A 522 1.72 25.77 11.05
N ALA A 523 0.57 25.11 11.03
CA ALA A 523 -0.56 25.44 11.89
C ALA A 523 -0.24 25.12 13.37
N SER A 524 -1.08 25.62 14.28
CA SER A 524 -0.94 25.36 15.71
C SER A 524 -1.00 23.86 16.04
N SER A 525 -0.21 23.41 17.00
CA SER A 525 -0.28 22.03 17.50
C SER A 525 -1.64 21.66 18.08
N ASP A 526 -2.45 22.66 18.47
CA ASP A 526 -3.81 22.46 18.96
C ASP A 526 -4.77 21.98 17.85
N PHE A 527 -4.40 22.17 16.58
CA PHE A 527 -5.09 21.62 15.41
C PHE A 527 -4.59 20.21 15.05
N SER A 528 -3.26 20.01 15.00
CA SER A 528 -2.68 18.73 14.58
C SER A 528 -2.84 17.60 15.60
N THR A 529 -2.76 17.91 16.89
CA THR A 529 -2.86 16.92 17.97
C THR A 529 -4.16 16.10 17.96
N PRO A 530 -5.37 16.70 17.88
CA PRO A 530 -6.60 15.91 17.84
C PRO A 530 -6.73 15.04 16.59
N LEU A 531 -6.22 15.49 15.43
CA LEU A 531 -6.22 14.70 14.19
C LEU A 531 -5.27 13.50 14.30
N SER A 532 -4.03 13.73 14.75
CA SER A 532 -3.04 12.67 14.91
C SER A 532 -3.42 11.66 16.02
N GLN A 533 -4.18 12.08 17.05
CA GLN A 533 -4.66 11.19 18.11
C GLN A 533 -5.71 10.18 17.65
N PHE A 534 -6.52 10.55 16.66
CA PHE A 534 -7.57 9.71 16.10
C PHE A 534 -7.20 9.12 14.74
N ASN A 535 -6.00 9.42 14.23
CA ASN A 535 -5.58 9.06 12.88
C ASN A 535 -6.61 9.51 11.84
N ALA A 536 -7.09 10.75 11.99
CA ALA A 536 -8.18 11.31 11.22
C ALA A 536 -7.65 12.15 10.04
N THR A 537 -8.23 11.93 8.87
CA THR A 537 -7.93 12.65 7.63
C THR A 537 -9.01 13.69 7.37
N PRO A 538 -8.65 14.99 7.26
CA PRO A 538 -9.58 16.03 6.82
C PRO A 538 -10.08 15.77 5.41
N GLN A 539 -11.40 15.80 5.22
CA GLN A 539 -12.07 15.63 3.92
C GLN A 539 -12.64 16.95 3.41
N ASP A 540 -13.22 17.77 4.30
CA ASP A 540 -13.73 19.10 3.95
C ASP A 540 -13.62 20.06 5.16
N MET A 541 -13.52 21.35 4.90
CA MET A 541 -13.35 22.38 5.92
C MET A 541 -14.19 23.61 5.60
N ALA A 542 -14.81 24.18 6.64
CA ALA A 542 -15.61 25.39 6.50
C ALA A 542 -15.33 26.40 7.62
N HIS A 543 -14.90 27.62 7.25
CA HIS A 543 -14.61 28.69 8.17
C HIS A 543 -15.78 29.68 8.29
N VAL A 544 -16.61 29.45 9.30
CA VAL A 544 -17.92 30.09 9.41
C VAL A 544 -17.92 31.25 10.39
N ARG A 545 -18.56 32.36 9.99
CA ARG A 545 -18.82 33.53 10.83
C ARG A 545 -20.31 33.74 11.08
N PHE A 546 -20.79 33.30 12.23
CA PHE A 546 -22.18 33.50 12.66
C PHE A 546 -22.35 34.76 13.55
N GLU A 547 -23.19 35.70 13.11
CA GLU A 547 -23.51 36.95 13.81
C GLU A 547 -22.26 37.73 14.33
N SER A 548 -22.18 37.96 15.65
CA SER A 548 -21.05 38.61 16.34
C SER A 548 -20.20 37.61 17.13
N GLN A 549 -20.31 36.32 16.83
CA GLN A 549 -19.49 35.29 17.45
C GLN A 549 -18.06 35.31 16.89
N VAL A 550 -17.15 34.65 17.59
CA VAL A 550 -15.81 34.37 17.08
C VAL A 550 -15.96 33.38 15.91
N PRO A 551 -15.29 33.61 14.76
CA PRO A 551 -15.28 32.65 13.67
C PRO A 551 -14.88 31.25 14.15
N GLN A 552 -15.53 30.23 13.61
CA GLN A 552 -15.27 28.84 13.94
C GLN A 552 -14.93 28.07 12.67
N MET A 553 -13.90 27.26 12.76
CA MET A 553 -13.53 26.29 11.74
C MET A 553 -14.22 24.96 12.06
N TYR A 554 -14.97 24.46 11.09
CA TYR A 554 -15.58 23.13 11.09
C TYR A 554 -14.77 22.25 10.15
N ILE A 555 -14.37 21.06 10.61
CA ILE A 555 -13.49 20.16 9.86
C ILE A 555 -14.19 18.80 9.82
N GLY A 556 -14.64 18.42 8.63
CA GLY A 556 -15.12 17.09 8.33
C GLY A 556 -13.93 16.15 8.18
N THR A 557 -14.02 14.97 8.79
CA THR A 557 -12.99 13.95 8.71
C THR A 557 -13.63 12.58 8.56
N ASP A 558 -12.82 11.61 8.14
CA ASP A 558 -13.20 10.19 8.12
C ASP A 558 -13.53 9.61 9.51
N LYS A 559 -13.23 10.34 10.60
CA LYS A 559 -13.51 9.95 12.00
C LYS A 559 -14.58 10.79 12.69
N GLY A 560 -15.14 11.81 12.05
CA GLY A 560 -16.14 12.70 12.66
C GLY A 560 -15.99 14.18 12.33
N LEU A 561 -16.73 15.02 13.06
CA LEU A 561 -16.70 16.48 12.92
C LEU A 561 -15.90 17.13 14.06
N LEU A 562 -14.82 17.83 13.72
CA LEU A 562 -13.99 18.59 14.64
C LEU A 562 -14.30 20.10 14.53
N ILE A 563 -14.48 20.78 15.66
CA ILE A 563 -14.77 22.22 15.71
C ILE A 563 -13.65 22.96 16.44
N CYS A 564 -13.08 23.97 15.80
CA CYS A 564 -11.99 24.78 16.33
C CYS A 564 -12.36 26.28 16.34
N PRO A 565 -12.22 27.00 17.47
CA PRO A 565 -12.40 28.44 17.50
C PRO A 565 -11.19 29.15 16.88
N THR A 566 -11.38 29.87 15.78
CA THR A 566 -10.29 30.36 14.92
C THR A 566 -10.23 31.89 14.87
N ILE A 567 -9.79 32.51 15.97
CA ILE A 567 -9.33 33.92 15.92
C ILE A 567 -8.00 34.05 15.17
N THR A 568 -7.16 33.02 15.26
CA THR A 568 -5.92 32.80 14.51
C THR A 568 -5.72 31.28 14.44
N VAL A 569 -5.14 30.77 13.37
CA VAL A 569 -4.78 29.35 13.20
C VAL A 569 -3.35 29.02 13.66
N ARG A 570 -2.61 30.01 14.17
CA ARG A 570 -1.19 29.89 14.54
C ARG A 570 -0.94 30.01 16.05
N GLU A 571 -1.77 30.77 16.75
CA GLU A 571 -1.68 30.89 18.21
C GLU A 571 -2.40 29.72 18.91
N ALA A 572 -2.34 29.67 20.23
CA ALA A 572 -2.94 28.60 21.01
C ALA A 572 -4.49 28.72 21.05
N PHE A 573 -5.18 27.62 20.78
CA PHE A 573 -6.64 27.48 20.87
C PHE A 573 -7.01 26.06 21.34
N THR A 574 -8.27 25.66 21.26
CA THR A 574 -8.67 24.30 21.66
C THR A 574 -9.82 23.83 20.78
N CYS A 575 -9.54 22.80 19.99
CA CYS A 575 -10.56 22.11 19.19
C CYS A 575 -11.34 21.09 20.03
N ALA A 576 -12.56 20.77 19.60
CA ALA A 576 -13.39 19.74 20.22
C ALA A 576 -14.18 18.96 19.16
N TRP A 577 -14.21 17.63 19.30
CA TRP A 577 -15.07 16.77 18.49
C TRP A 577 -16.53 17.00 18.84
N ARG A 578 -17.38 17.30 17.85
CA ARG A 578 -18.83 17.35 18.02
C ARG A 578 -19.40 15.94 18.17
N PHE A 579 -19.02 15.10 17.22
CA PHE A 579 -19.26 13.66 17.19
C PHE A 579 -18.05 12.98 16.56
N ASN A 580 -17.91 11.68 16.77
CA ASN A 580 -16.85 10.86 16.21
C ASN A 580 -17.27 9.38 16.15
N GLU A 581 -16.37 8.50 15.70
CA GLU A 581 -16.59 7.05 15.62
C GLU A 581 -17.13 6.40 16.92
N TRP A 582 -16.87 7.00 18.08
CA TRP A 582 -17.31 6.49 19.39
C TRP A 582 -18.61 7.15 19.89
N ASN A 583 -19.08 8.21 19.25
CA ASN A 583 -20.27 8.97 19.65
C ASN A 583 -21.03 9.50 18.43
N THR A 584 -21.91 8.66 17.86
CA THR A 584 -22.76 8.97 16.70
C THR A 584 -24.19 9.39 17.07
N THR A 585 -24.45 9.76 18.32
CA THR A 585 -25.82 9.93 18.85
C THR A 585 -26.65 11.07 18.22
N GLU A 586 -26.00 11.99 17.51
CA GLU A 586 -26.63 13.10 16.78
C GLU A 586 -26.79 12.81 15.27
N LEU A 587 -26.43 11.61 14.81
CA LEU A 587 -26.44 11.20 13.40
C LEU A 587 -27.63 10.28 13.08
N ARG A 588 -27.87 10.02 11.79
CA ARG A 588 -28.90 9.10 11.34
C ARG A 588 -28.35 7.68 11.55
N ASN A 589 -29.19 6.75 11.99
CA ASN A 589 -28.76 5.36 12.08
C ASN A 589 -28.88 4.71 10.70
N LYS A 590 -27.83 4.05 10.23
CA LYS A 590 -27.83 3.27 8.98
C LYS A 590 -28.43 1.87 9.26
N PRO A 591 -29.01 1.19 8.26
CA PRO A 591 -29.38 -0.22 8.37
C PRO A 591 -28.18 -1.09 8.80
N SER A 592 -28.41 -2.18 9.53
CA SER A 592 -27.33 -2.93 10.19
C SER A 592 -26.37 -3.60 9.20
N GLY A 593 -25.08 -3.26 9.25
CA GLY A 593 -24.03 -3.89 8.44
C GLY A 593 -22.85 -2.97 8.14
N ASP A 594 -23.09 -1.65 8.17
CA ASP A 594 -22.18 -0.66 7.63
C ASP A 594 -21.60 0.27 8.72
N SER A 595 -20.33 0.71 8.56
CA SER A 595 -19.48 1.17 9.67
C SER A 595 -19.04 2.64 9.63
N PHE A 596 -19.56 3.43 8.69
CA PHE A 596 -19.08 4.79 8.39
C PHE A 596 -20.09 5.90 8.66
N GLU A 597 -21.01 5.72 9.62
CA GLU A 597 -22.05 6.74 9.92
C GLU A 597 -21.47 8.12 10.29
N TYR A 598 -20.27 8.15 10.85
CA TYR A 598 -19.56 9.33 11.35
C TYR A 598 -18.60 9.97 10.34
N ASP A 599 -18.44 9.37 9.15
CA ASP A 599 -17.61 9.88 8.07
C ASP A 599 -18.21 11.18 7.51
N VAL A 600 -17.50 12.30 7.61
CA VAL A 600 -18.01 13.65 7.24
C VAL A 600 -17.30 14.16 6.00
N ARG A 601 -17.96 13.99 4.85
CA ARG A 601 -17.35 14.15 3.52
C ARG A 601 -17.49 15.54 2.93
N SER A 602 -18.57 16.25 3.27
CA SER A 602 -18.79 17.62 2.78
C SER A 602 -19.52 18.49 3.80
N LEU A 603 -19.14 19.76 3.84
CA LEU A 603 -19.64 20.81 4.71
C LEU A 603 -20.00 22.04 3.87
N TYR A 604 -21.29 22.39 3.80
CA TYR A 604 -21.73 23.57 3.05
C TYR A 604 -22.37 24.62 3.98
N PRO A 605 -21.70 25.77 4.22
CA PRO A 605 -22.29 26.91 4.93
C PRO A 605 -23.43 27.59 4.13
N ASP A 606 -24.62 27.74 4.71
CA ASP A 606 -25.78 28.33 4.01
C ASP A 606 -26.54 29.36 4.89
N GLY A 607 -27.15 30.37 4.27
CA GLY A 607 -27.95 31.39 4.95
C GLY A 607 -28.35 32.59 4.07
N PRO A 608 -28.98 33.62 4.67
CA PRO A 608 -29.48 34.77 3.91
C PRO A 608 -28.37 35.72 3.45
N GLY A 609 -28.07 35.72 2.15
CA GLY A 609 -26.99 36.53 1.58
C GLY A 609 -25.63 36.04 2.09
N GLU A 610 -24.72 36.96 2.40
CA GLU A 610 -23.36 36.65 2.90
C GLU A 610 -23.30 36.13 4.36
N GLN A 611 -24.44 35.85 4.99
CA GLN A 611 -24.47 35.38 6.38
C GLN A 611 -24.82 33.89 6.43
N THR A 612 -23.89 33.08 6.91
CA THR A 612 -24.16 31.70 7.28
C THR A 612 -25.10 31.66 8.47
N HIS A 613 -26.17 30.87 8.40
CA HIS A 613 -27.08 30.57 9.53
C HIS A 613 -27.10 29.08 9.86
N ILE A 614 -26.81 28.23 8.89
CA ILE A 614 -26.77 26.78 9.04
C ILE A 614 -25.52 26.22 8.37
N ILE A 615 -25.20 24.97 8.67
CA ILE A 615 -24.24 24.18 7.90
C ILE A 615 -24.95 22.90 7.48
N TRP A 616 -24.98 22.64 6.18
CA TRP A 616 -25.33 21.33 5.64
C TRP A 616 -24.13 20.41 5.81
N ILE A 617 -24.35 19.21 6.31
CA ILE A 617 -23.31 18.24 6.59
C ILE A 617 -23.68 16.97 5.84
N ALA A 618 -22.81 16.56 4.91
CA ALA A 618 -22.88 15.27 4.24
C ALA A 618 -22.13 14.25 5.08
N THR A 619 -22.76 13.11 5.35
CA THR A 619 -22.11 11.99 6.01
C THR A 619 -22.43 10.68 5.32
N GLY A 620 -21.64 9.64 5.61
CA GLY A 620 -21.95 8.27 5.18
C GLY A 620 -23.28 7.71 5.73
N SER A 621 -23.91 8.44 6.67
CA SER A 621 -25.27 8.14 7.15
C SER A 621 -26.36 8.98 6.51
N GLY A 622 -26.07 10.05 5.75
CA GLY A 622 -27.07 10.89 5.09
C GLY A 622 -26.87 12.39 5.27
N VAL A 623 -27.92 13.15 4.99
CA VAL A 623 -27.94 14.61 5.08
C VAL A 623 -28.30 15.08 6.49
N HIS A 624 -27.46 15.95 7.04
CA HIS A 624 -27.67 16.59 8.34
C HIS A 624 -27.63 18.10 8.20
N LYS A 625 -28.39 18.78 9.06
CA LYS A 625 -28.49 20.23 9.07
C LYS A 625 -28.19 20.77 10.46
N LEU A 626 -27.05 21.45 10.61
CA LEU A 626 -26.67 22.13 11.84
C LEU A 626 -27.20 23.56 11.84
N ASP A 627 -28.15 23.86 12.74
CA ASP A 627 -28.61 25.25 12.97
C ASP A 627 -27.66 25.95 13.96
N LEU A 628 -26.96 26.98 13.50
CA LEU A 628 -25.96 27.71 14.30
C LEU A 628 -26.60 28.60 15.39
N SER A 629 -27.89 28.89 15.28
CA SER A 629 -28.63 29.69 16.26
C SER A 629 -29.12 28.86 17.45
N THR A 630 -29.52 27.60 17.20
CA THR A 630 -30.01 26.66 18.22
C THR A 630 -28.97 25.63 18.67
N ASP A 631 -27.88 25.48 17.92
CA ASP A 631 -26.82 24.47 18.13
C ASP A 631 -27.37 23.03 18.09
N THR A 632 -28.31 22.78 17.18
CA THR A 632 -29.00 21.50 17.01
C THR A 632 -28.79 20.95 15.61
N ILE A 633 -28.52 19.65 15.51
CA ILE A 633 -28.45 18.91 14.25
C ILE A 633 -29.84 18.29 13.97
N GLU A 634 -30.40 18.59 12.80
CA GLU A 634 -31.59 17.96 12.24
C GLU A 634 -31.18 16.90 11.21
N HIS A 635 -31.82 15.74 11.22
CA HIS A 635 -31.58 14.64 10.28
C HIS A 635 -32.85 13.80 10.10
N SER A 636 -32.87 12.93 9.09
CA SER A 636 -33.99 12.04 8.75
C SER A 636 -35.27 12.77 8.27
N TYR A 637 -36.33 12.01 8.02
CA TYR A 637 -37.67 12.51 7.66
C TYR A 637 -37.72 13.32 6.35
N HIS A 638 -37.58 14.65 6.41
CA HIS A 638 -37.57 15.50 5.22
C HIS A 638 -36.18 15.60 4.57
N LEU A 639 -35.15 15.06 5.23
CA LEU A 639 -33.75 15.05 4.80
C LEU A 639 -33.28 13.65 4.37
N GLU A 640 -34.21 12.71 4.17
CA GLU A 640 -33.92 11.31 3.86
C GLU A 640 -34.65 10.90 2.59
N TYR A 641 -33.95 10.19 1.73
CA TYR A 641 -34.52 9.55 0.56
C TYR A 641 -35.22 8.26 0.99
N SER A 642 -36.54 8.17 0.74
CA SER A 642 -37.40 7.12 1.31
C SER A 642 -37.92 6.11 0.31
N ASP A 643 -37.60 6.25 -0.98
CA ASP A 643 -38.08 5.34 -2.03
C ASP A 643 -37.25 4.05 -2.01
N SER A 644 -37.90 2.91 -1.77
CA SER A 644 -37.23 1.62 -1.60
C SER A 644 -36.81 0.96 -2.92
N GLU A 645 -37.42 1.34 -4.04
CA GLU A 645 -37.08 0.78 -5.36
C GLU A 645 -35.74 1.34 -5.86
N ASN A 646 -35.48 2.62 -5.59
CA ASN A 646 -34.27 3.34 -6.04
C ASN A 646 -33.26 3.62 -4.91
N ASN A 647 -33.29 2.83 -3.84
CA ASN A 647 -32.41 2.98 -2.68
C ASN A 647 -32.00 1.61 -2.11
N THR A 648 -31.42 0.78 -2.97
CA THR A 648 -30.83 -0.50 -2.60
C THR A 648 -29.71 -0.27 -1.58
N GLU A 649 -29.70 -1.07 -0.51
CA GLU A 649 -28.73 -0.97 0.60
C GLU A 649 -28.57 0.42 1.26
N ASP A 650 -29.55 1.32 1.06
CA ASP A 650 -29.52 2.70 1.56
C ASP A 650 -28.47 3.61 0.88
N SER A 651 -28.03 3.26 -0.33
CA SER A 651 -27.03 3.96 -1.14
C SER A 651 -27.39 5.42 -1.48
N ALA A 652 -28.67 5.76 -1.66
CA ALA A 652 -29.10 7.14 -1.90
C ALA A 652 -28.94 8.05 -0.67
N ASN A 653 -28.85 7.46 0.52
CA ASN A 653 -28.57 8.18 1.77
C ASN A 653 -27.10 8.05 2.20
N ASP A 654 -26.22 7.51 1.36
CA ASP A 654 -24.78 7.54 1.54
C ASP A 654 -24.22 8.77 0.79
N VAL A 655 -24.05 9.90 1.50
CA VAL A 655 -23.95 11.23 0.88
C VAL A 655 -22.51 11.73 0.89
N TYR A 656 -22.06 12.21 -0.26
CA TYR A 656 -20.70 12.71 -0.49
C TYR A 656 -20.66 14.22 -0.67
N SER A 657 -21.65 14.79 -1.37
CA SER A 657 -21.71 16.23 -1.66
C SER A 657 -23.10 16.82 -1.45
N ILE A 658 -23.15 18.09 -1.04
CA ILE A 658 -24.40 18.84 -0.89
C ILE A 658 -24.22 20.22 -1.50
N MET A 659 -25.16 20.60 -2.36
CA MET A 659 -25.18 21.91 -3.00
C MET A 659 -26.57 22.55 -2.88
N PRO A 660 -26.77 23.51 -1.98
CA PRO A 660 -28.02 24.26 -1.89
C PRO A 660 -28.15 25.27 -3.04
N SER A 661 -29.32 25.29 -3.66
CA SER A 661 -29.75 26.27 -4.66
C SER A 661 -30.84 27.20 -4.07
N SER A 662 -31.42 28.04 -4.92
CA SER A 662 -32.43 29.03 -4.52
C SER A 662 -33.78 28.41 -4.11
N THR A 663 -34.12 27.23 -4.64
CA THR A 663 -35.42 26.55 -4.47
C THR A 663 -35.31 25.13 -3.92
N GLU A 664 -34.16 24.48 -4.14
CA GLU A 664 -33.90 23.08 -3.78
C GLU A 664 -32.48 22.93 -3.22
N VAL A 665 -32.23 21.82 -2.53
CA VAL A 665 -30.91 21.40 -2.09
C VAL A 665 -30.55 20.11 -2.82
N PHE A 666 -29.56 20.16 -3.69
CA PHE A 666 -29.06 18.99 -4.41
C PHE A 666 -28.15 18.18 -3.48
N VAL A 667 -28.29 16.86 -3.57
CA VAL A 667 -27.60 15.88 -2.74
C VAL A 667 -26.94 14.87 -3.68
N GLY A 668 -25.62 14.82 -3.65
CA GLY A 668 -24.82 13.82 -4.35
C GLY A 668 -24.57 12.64 -3.42
N SER A 669 -24.99 11.45 -3.85
CA SER A 669 -24.89 10.21 -3.08
C SER A 669 -24.24 9.09 -3.89
N ALA A 670 -23.95 7.96 -3.25
CA ALA A 670 -23.46 6.76 -3.93
C ALA A 670 -24.41 6.28 -5.05
N ALA A 671 -25.72 6.45 -4.88
CA ALA A 671 -26.71 6.03 -5.88
C ALA A 671 -26.95 7.04 -7.01
N GLY A 672 -26.35 8.23 -6.96
CA GLY A 672 -26.70 9.35 -7.85
C GLY A 672 -27.10 10.63 -7.14
N MET A 673 -27.37 11.66 -7.94
CA MET A 673 -27.93 12.93 -7.51
C MET A 673 -29.44 12.81 -7.27
N TRP A 674 -29.91 13.40 -6.17
CA TRP A 674 -31.31 13.70 -5.92
C TRP A 674 -31.42 15.08 -5.25
N SER A 675 -32.64 15.61 -5.04
CA SER A 675 -32.77 16.91 -4.36
C SER A 675 -33.91 16.97 -3.35
N ILE A 676 -33.80 17.94 -2.44
CA ILE A 676 -34.75 18.24 -1.37
C ILE A 676 -35.40 19.59 -1.66
N TYR A 677 -36.73 19.66 -1.68
CA TYR A 677 -37.44 20.94 -1.76
C TYR A 677 -37.13 21.79 -0.53
N GLY A 678 -36.58 22.99 -0.71
CA GLY A 678 -36.25 23.87 0.40
C GLY A 678 -35.05 24.76 0.20
N SER A 679 -34.66 25.44 1.28
CA SER A 679 -33.43 26.25 1.38
C SER A 679 -32.98 26.23 2.84
N TYR A 680 -31.98 27.05 3.20
CA TYR A 680 -31.54 27.20 4.60
C TYR A 680 -32.69 27.33 5.62
N ALA A 681 -33.80 27.96 5.22
CA ALA A 681 -34.91 28.24 6.12
C ALA A 681 -35.72 26.99 6.50
N THR A 682 -36.01 26.09 5.56
CA THR A 682 -36.90 24.92 5.79
C THR A 682 -36.72 23.89 4.67
N ALA A 683 -36.74 22.60 5.02
CA ALA A 683 -36.82 21.46 4.09
C ALA A 683 -38.23 20.86 4.09
N TYR A 684 -38.71 20.43 2.91
CA TYR A 684 -40.07 19.92 2.69
C TYR A 684 -40.13 18.45 2.26
N GLY A 685 -38.99 17.80 2.03
CA GLY A 685 -38.88 16.42 1.54
C GLY A 685 -38.24 16.34 0.14
N THR A 686 -38.13 15.13 -0.40
CA THR A 686 -37.56 14.85 -1.72
C THR A 686 -38.32 15.55 -2.85
N SER A 687 -37.60 15.97 -3.89
CA SER A 687 -38.14 16.62 -5.09
C SER A 687 -38.43 15.63 -6.23
N THR A 688 -38.81 16.15 -7.40
CA THR A 688 -38.96 15.38 -8.65
C THR A 688 -37.92 15.77 -9.70
N GLN A 689 -36.77 16.28 -9.27
CA GLN A 689 -35.64 16.63 -10.13
C GLN A 689 -35.11 15.39 -10.88
N GLU A 690 -34.75 15.56 -12.15
CA GLU A 690 -34.05 14.56 -12.96
C GLU A 690 -32.75 14.15 -12.27
N ARG A 691 -32.55 12.83 -12.09
CA ARG A 691 -31.37 12.28 -11.42
C ARG A 691 -30.18 12.26 -12.36
N ILE A 692 -28.99 12.44 -11.80
CA ILE A 692 -27.74 12.04 -12.42
C ILE A 692 -27.34 10.72 -11.74
N PRO A 693 -27.31 9.58 -12.45
CA PRO A 693 -26.89 8.31 -11.86
C PRO A 693 -25.36 8.24 -11.67
N GLY A 694 -24.92 7.31 -10.81
CA GLY A 694 -23.51 7.10 -10.45
C GLY A 694 -23.10 7.84 -9.17
N HIS A 695 -21.91 7.54 -8.66
CA HIS A 695 -21.44 8.09 -7.40
C HIS A 695 -21.05 9.57 -7.53
N ILE A 696 -21.78 10.50 -6.88
CA ILE A 696 -21.58 11.95 -7.06
C ILE A 696 -20.74 12.58 -5.94
N GLN A 697 -19.50 12.97 -6.25
CA GLN A 697 -18.57 13.58 -5.29
C GLN A 697 -18.50 15.11 -5.37
N ALA A 698 -18.75 15.73 -6.52
CA ALA A 698 -18.73 17.18 -6.68
C ALA A 698 -19.95 17.68 -7.46
N MET A 699 -20.44 18.88 -7.15
CA MET A 699 -21.56 19.49 -7.86
C MET A 699 -21.43 21.00 -7.94
N VAL A 700 -21.90 21.59 -9.05
CA VAL A 700 -21.98 23.04 -9.24
C VAL A 700 -23.23 23.39 -10.07
N GLU A 701 -23.85 24.53 -9.77
CA GLU A 701 -24.94 25.09 -10.58
C GLU A 701 -24.37 26.15 -11.53
N VAL A 702 -24.68 26.04 -12.83
CA VAL A 702 -24.23 26.98 -13.86
C VAL A 702 -25.41 27.51 -14.68
N ASP A 703 -25.29 28.71 -15.23
CA ASP A 703 -26.25 29.26 -16.20
C ASP A 703 -25.65 29.15 -17.61
N ILE A 704 -26.36 28.49 -18.51
CA ILE A 704 -25.99 28.37 -19.93
C ILE A 704 -27.16 28.88 -20.76
N ASP A 705 -26.97 30.00 -21.47
CA ASP A 705 -28.00 30.62 -22.33
C ASP A 705 -29.34 30.92 -21.59
N ASP A 706 -29.30 31.49 -20.38
CA ASP A 706 -30.45 31.78 -19.50
C ASP A 706 -31.18 30.51 -18.99
N VAL A 707 -30.52 29.35 -18.97
CA VAL A 707 -31.02 28.09 -18.42
C VAL A 707 -30.05 27.56 -17.37
N ASN A 708 -30.55 27.29 -16.16
CA ASN A 708 -29.75 26.73 -15.09
C ASN A 708 -29.58 25.22 -15.27
N TYR A 709 -28.34 24.76 -15.16
CA TYR A 709 -27.96 23.35 -15.14
C TYR A 709 -27.24 23.02 -13.84
N VAL A 710 -27.45 21.81 -13.34
CA VAL A 710 -26.57 21.21 -12.34
C VAL A 710 -25.57 20.35 -13.09
N ILE A 711 -24.29 20.61 -12.86
CA ILE A 711 -23.17 19.80 -13.33
C ILE A 711 -22.64 19.04 -12.14
N ALA A 712 -22.40 17.74 -12.31
CA ALA A 712 -21.91 16.86 -11.29
C ALA A 712 -20.69 16.07 -11.77
N GLY A 713 -19.68 16.00 -10.92
CA GLY A 713 -18.50 15.16 -11.08
C GLY A 713 -18.70 13.82 -10.38
N LEU A 714 -18.49 12.74 -11.12
CA LEU A 714 -18.63 11.38 -10.64
C LEU A 714 -17.28 10.85 -10.15
N ASP A 715 -17.32 10.10 -9.06
CA ASP A 715 -16.21 9.31 -8.55
C ASP A 715 -16.18 7.94 -9.28
N PRO A 716 -15.03 7.48 -9.77
CA PRO A 716 -14.91 6.17 -10.40
C PRO A 716 -14.98 5.00 -9.44
N GLY A 717 -14.86 5.18 -8.12
CA GLY A 717 -14.76 4.03 -7.23
C GLY A 717 -13.41 3.33 -7.42
N GLN A 718 -13.39 2.01 -7.58
CA GLN A 718 -12.15 1.31 -7.91
C GLN A 718 -11.87 1.35 -9.42
N PHE A 719 -12.92 1.33 -10.25
CA PHE A 719 -12.81 1.23 -11.70
C PHE A 719 -13.71 2.24 -12.40
N SER A 720 -13.17 2.98 -13.37
CA SER A 720 -13.86 4.07 -14.09
C SER A 720 -15.10 3.64 -14.84
N ASN A 721 -15.20 2.35 -15.18
CA ASN A 721 -16.27 1.77 -15.97
C ASN A 721 -16.43 2.51 -17.31
N ILE A 722 -15.30 2.82 -17.98
CA ILE A 722 -15.30 3.47 -19.29
C ILE A 722 -15.55 2.47 -20.41
N GLU A 723 -14.94 1.30 -20.41
CA GLU A 723 -15.17 0.16 -21.33
C GLU A 723 -15.60 -1.10 -20.55
N LEU A 724 -16.50 -1.90 -21.10
CA LEU A 724 -17.15 -2.96 -20.34
C LEU A 724 -16.18 -4.14 -20.20
N ILE A 725 -15.88 -4.56 -18.96
CA ILE A 725 -15.07 -5.75 -18.69
C ILE A 725 -15.73 -6.99 -19.32
N ASP A 726 -14.98 -7.76 -20.09
CA ASP A 726 -15.45 -8.87 -20.93
C ASP A 726 -14.70 -10.17 -20.60
N PRO A 727 -15.36 -11.12 -19.89
CA PRO A 727 -14.81 -12.44 -19.58
C PRO A 727 -14.37 -13.31 -20.76
N GLY A 728 -14.66 -12.91 -22.00
CA GLY A 728 -14.17 -13.59 -23.19
C GLY A 728 -12.99 -12.91 -23.87
N ASN A 729 -12.45 -11.82 -23.33
CA ASN A 729 -11.44 -10.99 -23.97
C ASN A 729 -10.38 -10.45 -22.99
N ASN A 730 -9.15 -10.89 -23.23
CA ASN A 730 -8.00 -10.72 -22.32
C ASN A 730 -7.40 -9.29 -22.26
N ASP A 731 -8.11 -8.29 -22.78
CA ASP A 731 -7.73 -6.87 -22.96
C ASP A 731 -9.04 -6.13 -23.32
N SER A 732 -9.87 -5.90 -22.30
CA SER A 732 -11.27 -5.47 -22.41
C SER A 732 -11.41 -4.07 -22.99
N ASP A 733 -10.50 -3.16 -22.66
CA ASP A 733 -10.52 -1.78 -23.12
C ASP A 733 -9.67 -1.52 -24.40
N PHE A 734 -8.89 -2.52 -24.82
CA PHE A 734 -8.06 -2.55 -26.02
C PHE A 734 -6.88 -1.58 -26.04
N ASP A 735 -6.31 -1.24 -24.88
CA ASP A 735 -5.13 -0.39 -24.78
C ASP A 735 -3.80 -1.16 -25.00
N GLY A 736 -3.86 -2.49 -24.92
CA GLY A 736 -2.76 -3.42 -25.16
C GLY A 736 -2.01 -3.87 -23.91
N ILE A 737 -2.55 -3.62 -22.72
CA ILE A 737 -2.27 -4.30 -21.45
C ILE A 737 -3.28 -5.46 -21.29
N LEU A 738 -3.06 -6.37 -20.34
CA LEU A 738 -4.00 -7.48 -20.04
C LEU A 738 -4.79 -7.14 -18.79
N ASP A 739 -6.09 -7.46 -18.76
CA ASP A 739 -6.97 -7.14 -17.62
C ASP A 739 -6.43 -7.75 -16.32
N GLY A 740 -5.98 -9.01 -16.36
CA GLY A 740 -5.35 -9.69 -15.23
C GLY A 740 -4.08 -9.01 -14.70
N TRP A 741 -3.29 -8.34 -15.57
CA TRP A 741 -2.12 -7.56 -15.16
C TRP A 741 -2.55 -6.27 -14.47
N GLU A 742 -3.48 -5.54 -15.08
CA GLU A 742 -4.01 -4.28 -14.55
C GLU A 742 -4.66 -4.49 -13.19
N HIS A 743 -5.52 -5.52 -13.08
CA HIS A 743 -6.16 -5.90 -11.84
C HIS A 743 -5.15 -6.22 -10.72
N SER A 744 -4.08 -6.97 -11.05
CA SER A 744 -3.02 -7.34 -10.10
C SER A 744 -2.22 -6.13 -9.60
N TYR A 745 -1.95 -5.18 -10.49
CA TYR A 745 -1.25 -3.95 -10.18
C TYR A 745 -2.19 -2.78 -9.82
N GLY A 746 -3.50 -3.01 -9.67
CA GLY A 746 -4.46 -1.98 -9.25
C GLY A 746 -4.59 -0.80 -10.23
N LEU A 747 -4.34 -1.06 -11.51
CA LEU A 747 -4.75 -0.23 -12.64
C LEU A 747 -6.18 -0.57 -13.05
N ASP A 748 -6.72 0.16 -14.00
CA ASP A 748 -8.13 0.04 -14.38
C ASP A 748 -8.30 -0.65 -15.75
N PRO A 749 -8.68 -1.95 -15.79
CA PRO A 749 -8.88 -2.70 -17.03
C PRO A 749 -10.07 -2.21 -17.88
N THR A 750 -10.74 -1.14 -17.43
CA THR A 750 -11.83 -0.49 -18.13
C THR A 750 -11.46 0.91 -18.63
N ASP A 751 -10.27 1.44 -18.33
CA ASP A 751 -9.81 2.76 -18.75
C ASP A 751 -8.70 2.70 -19.82
N PRO A 752 -9.04 2.80 -21.12
CA PRO A 752 -8.08 2.65 -22.21
C PRO A 752 -7.06 3.81 -22.31
N TYR A 753 -7.17 4.82 -21.45
CA TYR A 753 -6.26 5.96 -21.40
C TYR A 753 -5.16 5.77 -20.37
N ASP A 754 -5.28 4.82 -19.44
CA ASP A 754 -4.37 4.64 -18.34
C ASP A 754 -3.02 4.04 -18.79
N ALA A 755 -2.99 3.21 -19.86
CA ALA A 755 -1.76 2.69 -20.48
C ALA A 755 -0.72 3.76 -20.82
N HIS A 756 -1.15 5.00 -21.05
CA HIS A 756 -0.30 6.12 -21.44
C HIS A 756 0.16 6.99 -20.25
N LEU A 757 -0.28 6.66 -19.05
CA LEU A 757 0.09 7.35 -17.82
C LEU A 757 1.35 6.73 -17.22
N ASP A 758 1.98 7.51 -16.35
CA ASP A 758 3.16 7.18 -15.55
C ASP A 758 2.75 7.53 -14.11
N VAL A 759 2.17 6.54 -13.42
CA VAL A 759 1.36 6.76 -12.21
C VAL A 759 2.23 7.08 -11.00
N ASP A 760 3.43 6.52 -10.91
CA ASP A 760 4.38 6.79 -9.84
C ASP A 760 5.34 7.97 -10.15
N GLY A 761 5.50 8.33 -11.42
CA GLY A 761 6.32 9.45 -11.87
C GLY A 761 7.81 9.13 -11.82
N ASP A 762 8.19 7.92 -12.21
CA ASP A 762 9.56 7.40 -12.20
C ASP A 762 10.34 7.66 -13.50
N GLY A 763 9.65 8.24 -14.50
CA GLY A 763 10.20 8.58 -15.80
C GLY A 763 11.49 9.43 -15.76
N LEU A 764 12.09 9.60 -16.94
CA LEU A 764 13.40 10.24 -17.06
C LEU A 764 13.33 11.76 -17.09
N ASN A 765 13.81 12.41 -16.02
CA ASN A 765 14.01 13.86 -15.99
C ASN A 765 15.43 14.28 -16.41
N ARG A 766 15.54 14.97 -17.56
CA ARG A 766 16.82 15.46 -18.11
C ARG A 766 17.13 16.92 -17.78
N ASP A 767 16.25 17.61 -17.08
CA ASP A 767 16.44 19.01 -16.75
C ASP A 767 17.38 19.16 -15.54
N VAL A 768 18.21 20.21 -15.55
CA VAL A 768 19.16 20.47 -14.46
C VAL A 768 18.45 20.89 -13.17
N ASP A 769 17.34 21.59 -13.31
CA ASP A 769 16.51 22.04 -12.18
C ASP A 769 15.50 20.95 -11.77
N GLN A 770 15.52 19.79 -12.47
CA GLN A 770 14.61 18.66 -12.30
C GLN A 770 13.13 19.10 -12.35
N ASP A 771 12.80 19.94 -13.34
CA ASP A 771 11.43 20.38 -13.60
C ASP A 771 10.54 19.15 -13.91
N PRO A 772 9.50 18.88 -13.10
CA PRO A 772 8.70 17.67 -13.24
C PRO A 772 7.85 17.66 -14.53
N TYR A 773 7.74 18.77 -15.27
CA TYR A 773 7.09 18.80 -16.59
C TYR A 773 8.02 18.42 -17.75
N LEU A 774 9.32 18.30 -17.50
CA LEU A 774 10.34 18.04 -18.52
C LEU A 774 10.91 16.62 -18.42
N GLU A 775 10.04 15.68 -18.07
CA GLU A 775 10.36 14.26 -18.03
C GLU A 775 9.91 13.54 -19.30
N ARG A 776 10.61 12.44 -19.58
CA ARG A 776 10.14 11.42 -20.51
C ARG A 776 9.48 10.33 -19.70
N LEU A 777 8.19 10.15 -19.91
CA LEU A 777 7.38 9.14 -19.25
C LEU A 777 7.94 7.73 -19.43
N TRP A 778 7.84 6.95 -18.36
CA TRP A 778 7.93 5.50 -18.36
C TRP A 778 6.51 5.00 -18.06
N THR A 779 5.74 4.76 -19.13
CA THR A 779 4.29 4.58 -19.00
C THR A 779 3.93 3.17 -18.54
N ASN A 780 2.75 2.97 -17.96
CA ASN A 780 2.19 1.65 -17.59
C ASN A 780 2.36 0.61 -18.73
N LEU A 781 2.13 1.01 -19.98
CA LEU A 781 2.31 0.13 -21.14
C LEU A 781 3.77 -0.22 -21.47
N ASP A 782 4.69 0.69 -21.20
CA ASP A 782 6.13 0.46 -21.38
C ASP A 782 6.65 -0.50 -20.29
N GLU A 783 6.14 -0.34 -19.06
CA GLU A 783 6.38 -1.22 -17.92
C GLU A 783 5.90 -2.65 -18.14
N PHE A 784 4.62 -2.82 -18.51
CA PHE A 784 4.06 -4.12 -18.88
C PHE A 784 4.90 -4.83 -19.96
N ARG A 785 5.44 -4.06 -20.92
CA ARG A 785 6.25 -4.59 -22.04
C ARG A 785 7.72 -4.79 -21.69
N TYR A 786 8.17 -4.40 -20.51
CA TYR A 786 9.56 -4.55 -20.10
C TYR A 786 9.97 -6.04 -20.09
N LEU A 787 11.20 -6.29 -20.54
CA LEU A 787 11.81 -7.63 -20.56
C LEU A 787 13.15 -7.56 -19.84
N ALA A 788 13.32 -8.42 -18.84
CA ALA A 788 14.56 -8.53 -18.06
C ALA A 788 15.80 -8.60 -18.96
N THR A 789 16.86 -7.91 -18.54
CA THR A 789 18.14 -7.94 -19.23
C THR A 789 19.15 -8.88 -18.56
N THR A 790 18.93 -9.19 -17.29
CA THR A 790 19.71 -10.13 -16.47
C THR A 790 19.00 -11.49 -16.34
N PRO A 791 19.73 -12.58 -16.04
CA PRO A 791 19.13 -13.89 -15.78
C PRO A 791 18.31 -13.97 -14.49
N GLU A 792 18.60 -13.12 -13.52
CA GLU A 792 17.98 -13.06 -12.19
C GLU A 792 16.75 -12.12 -12.15
N GLY A 793 16.64 -11.19 -13.10
CA GLY A 793 15.49 -10.32 -13.31
C GLY A 793 14.27 -11.00 -13.96
N TRP A 794 13.17 -10.25 -14.05
CA TRP A 794 11.86 -10.71 -14.50
C TRP A 794 11.24 -9.77 -15.55
N ASN A 795 10.25 -10.26 -16.31
CA ASN A 795 9.53 -9.40 -17.25
C ASN A 795 8.50 -8.57 -16.48
N SER A 796 8.27 -7.34 -16.93
CA SER A 796 7.45 -6.32 -16.25
C SER A 796 8.09 -5.68 -15.02
N THR A 797 7.81 -4.39 -14.83
CA THR A 797 8.00 -3.62 -13.58
C THR A 797 6.64 -3.39 -12.88
N ASP A 798 6.62 -2.83 -11.66
CA ASP A 798 5.39 -2.47 -10.93
C ASP A 798 5.06 -0.97 -11.15
N PRO A 799 3.97 -0.64 -11.88
CA PRO A 799 3.63 0.75 -12.30
C PRO A 799 3.21 1.70 -11.18
N ARG A 800 3.17 1.21 -9.94
CA ARG A 800 2.88 2.01 -8.75
C ARG A 800 4.12 2.26 -7.91
N ASN A 801 5.23 1.62 -8.24
CA ASN A 801 6.43 1.62 -7.44
C ASN A 801 7.61 2.12 -8.27
N ILE A 802 8.05 3.33 -7.92
CA ILE A 802 9.15 4.04 -8.56
C ILE A 802 10.43 3.20 -8.73
N ASP A 803 10.67 2.22 -7.86
CA ASP A 803 11.87 1.37 -7.79
C ASP A 803 11.42 -0.07 -7.49
N THR A 804 11.23 -0.88 -8.54
CA THR A 804 10.61 -2.20 -8.48
C THR A 804 11.44 -3.21 -7.68
N ASP A 805 12.76 -3.14 -7.73
CA ASP A 805 13.64 -4.07 -7.01
C ASP A 805 14.20 -3.54 -5.69
N GLY A 806 13.99 -2.25 -5.41
CA GLY A 806 14.22 -1.62 -4.12
C GLY A 806 15.68 -1.27 -3.86
N ASP A 807 16.49 -1.07 -4.89
CA ASP A 807 17.92 -0.79 -4.79
C ASP A 807 18.27 0.71 -4.64
N GLY A 808 17.29 1.59 -4.84
CA GLY A 808 17.39 3.05 -4.74
C GLY A 808 17.44 3.78 -6.08
N ILE A 809 17.38 3.10 -7.23
CA ILE A 809 17.28 3.71 -8.55
C ILE A 809 15.84 3.59 -9.09
N PRO A 810 15.29 4.65 -9.69
CA PRO A 810 14.00 4.54 -10.36
C PRO A 810 14.03 3.67 -11.62
N ASP A 811 12.98 2.89 -11.89
CA ASP A 811 12.95 1.92 -13.00
C ASP A 811 13.19 2.62 -14.36
N GLY A 812 12.54 3.75 -14.59
CA GLY A 812 12.74 4.59 -15.76
C GLY A 812 14.21 5.02 -15.91
N ALA A 813 14.89 5.41 -14.84
CA ALA A 813 16.29 5.82 -14.88
C ALA A 813 17.21 4.67 -15.32
N GLU A 814 16.91 3.45 -14.88
CA GLU A 814 17.63 2.24 -15.26
C GLU A 814 17.41 1.85 -16.70
N VAL A 815 16.16 1.77 -17.15
CA VAL A 815 15.84 1.38 -18.53
C VAL A 815 16.41 2.38 -19.53
N PHE A 816 16.40 3.68 -19.19
CA PHE A 816 16.98 4.71 -20.04
C PHE A 816 18.50 4.87 -19.89
N GLY A 817 19.12 4.29 -18.85
CA GLY A 817 20.56 4.35 -18.59
C GLY A 817 21.05 5.76 -18.27
N PHE A 818 20.36 6.46 -17.35
CA PHE A 818 20.67 7.86 -17.01
C PHE A 818 20.46 8.15 -15.53
N TYR A 819 21.55 8.52 -14.84
CA TYR A 819 21.60 8.58 -13.38
C TYR A 819 22.06 9.95 -12.87
N PHE A 820 21.62 11.04 -13.49
CA PHE A 820 22.12 12.38 -13.16
C PHE A 820 21.77 12.83 -11.74
N GLY A 821 20.57 12.49 -11.25
CA GLY A 821 20.12 12.83 -9.90
C GLY A 821 20.78 11.95 -8.83
N GLN A 822 21.09 10.71 -9.19
CA GLN A 822 21.60 9.66 -8.31
C GLN A 822 23.14 9.69 -8.21
N SER A 823 23.84 10.14 -9.25
CA SER A 823 25.31 10.13 -9.31
C SER A 823 25.99 11.41 -8.84
N ASN A 824 27.03 11.27 -8.01
CA ASN A 824 27.91 12.39 -7.65
C ASN A 824 28.95 12.70 -8.75
N LEU A 825 28.64 13.68 -9.60
CA LEU A 825 29.56 14.15 -10.65
C LEU A 825 30.56 15.23 -10.18
N TRP A 826 30.39 15.76 -8.97
CA TRP A 826 31.15 16.91 -8.49
C TRP A 826 32.44 16.52 -7.77
N CYS A 827 32.53 15.29 -7.27
CA CYS A 827 33.72 14.64 -6.74
C CYS A 827 34.34 13.65 -7.75
N HIS A 828 35.68 13.55 -7.79
CA HIS A 828 36.36 12.69 -8.75
C HIS A 828 37.77 12.30 -8.32
N TYR A 829 38.32 11.27 -9.00
CA TYR A 829 39.72 10.86 -8.82
C TYR A 829 40.59 11.29 -10.00
N TYR A 830 41.79 11.77 -9.68
CA TYR A 830 42.84 11.89 -10.68
C TYR A 830 43.40 10.51 -11.08
N PRO A 831 44.06 10.36 -12.24
CA PRO A 831 44.66 9.08 -12.65
C PRO A 831 45.72 8.48 -11.71
N ASN A 832 46.14 9.22 -10.68
CA ASN A 832 47.02 8.76 -9.61
C ASN A 832 46.26 8.41 -8.31
N MET A 833 44.94 8.22 -8.37
CA MET A 833 44.05 7.92 -7.24
C MET A 833 44.12 8.94 -6.11
N SER A 834 44.25 10.23 -6.43
CA SER A 834 44.02 11.29 -5.44
C SER A 834 42.61 11.83 -5.61
N TYR A 835 41.83 11.83 -4.53
CA TYR A 835 40.45 12.30 -4.48
C TYR A 835 40.36 13.84 -4.46
N ASP A 836 39.43 14.43 -5.21
CA ASP A 836 39.20 15.87 -5.29
C ASP A 836 37.71 16.23 -5.40
N CYS A 837 37.20 16.84 -4.32
CA CYS A 837 35.85 17.39 -4.20
C CYS A 837 35.84 18.92 -4.08
N GLN A 838 36.96 19.62 -4.26
CA GLN A 838 37.08 21.06 -3.96
C GLN A 838 37.01 21.96 -5.21
N GLN A 839 36.94 21.37 -6.42
CA GLN A 839 37.03 22.10 -7.69
C GLN A 839 35.70 22.32 -8.41
N ASN A 840 34.90 23.27 -7.92
CA ASN A 840 33.58 23.63 -8.47
C ASN A 840 33.53 23.85 -10.01
N VAL A 841 34.64 24.26 -10.64
CA VAL A 841 34.71 24.51 -12.10
C VAL A 841 34.74 23.21 -12.91
N VAL A 842 35.46 22.19 -12.42
CA VAL A 842 35.52 20.88 -13.08
C VAL A 842 34.18 20.17 -12.88
N SER A 843 33.61 20.27 -11.69
CA SER A 843 32.30 19.74 -11.32
C SER A 843 31.17 20.31 -12.19
N ALA A 844 31.09 21.64 -12.34
CA ALA A 844 30.06 22.26 -13.19
C ALA A 844 30.20 21.87 -14.68
N ALA A 845 31.43 21.65 -15.14
CA ALA A 845 31.67 21.18 -16.51
C ALA A 845 31.29 19.69 -16.69
N ALA A 846 31.44 18.86 -15.64
CA ALA A 846 31.01 17.47 -15.66
C ALA A 846 29.48 17.37 -15.77
N ASN A 847 28.73 18.10 -14.93
CA ASN A 847 27.27 18.13 -14.98
C ASN A 847 26.77 18.54 -16.38
N SER A 848 27.30 19.64 -16.92
CA SER A 848 26.93 20.09 -18.28
C SER A 848 27.24 19.04 -19.35
N THR A 849 28.37 18.35 -19.24
CA THR A 849 28.77 17.33 -20.23
C THR A 849 27.88 16.10 -20.15
N TYR A 850 27.52 15.65 -18.95
CA TYR A 850 26.62 14.51 -18.74
C TYR A 850 25.21 14.76 -19.30
N LEU A 851 24.65 15.94 -19.00
CA LEU A 851 23.35 16.37 -19.52
C LEU A 851 23.36 16.52 -21.06
N ASP A 852 24.41 17.14 -21.62
CA ASP A 852 24.58 17.36 -23.07
C ASP A 852 24.74 16.05 -23.85
N SER A 853 25.41 15.03 -23.27
CA SER A 853 25.49 13.70 -23.90
C SER A 853 24.20 12.90 -23.76
N GLY A 854 23.35 13.25 -22.79
CA GLY A 854 22.15 12.49 -22.44
C GLY A 854 22.47 11.21 -21.67
N GLY A 855 23.49 11.26 -20.80
CA GLY A 855 24.07 10.06 -20.19
C GLY A 855 24.98 9.31 -21.17
N ASN A 856 25.92 8.53 -20.63
CA ASN A 856 26.68 7.55 -21.44
C ASN A 856 26.71 6.19 -20.74
N ASP A 857 25.91 6.04 -19.70
CA ASP A 857 25.80 4.80 -18.95
C ASP A 857 25.01 3.79 -19.78
N GLN A 858 25.17 2.50 -19.45
CA GLN A 858 24.33 1.46 -20.04
C GLN A 858 23.06 1.32 -19.20
N PRO A 859 21.94 0.86 -19.79
CA PRO A 859 20.78 0.48 -19.01
C PRO A 859 21.11 -0.63 -18.00
N LEU A 860 20.46 -0.55 -16.85
CA LEU A 860 20.44 -1.58 -15.80
C LEU A 860 19.10 -2.33 -15.84
N ASP A 861 18.94 -3.33 -14.97
CA ASP A 861 17.73 -4.15 -14.92
C ASP A 861 16.89 -3.80 -13.69
N PRO A 862 15.79 -3.04 -13.83
CA PRO A 862 14.92 -2.59 -12.72
C PRO A 862 14.20 -3.69 -11.93
N THR A 863 14.49 -4.95 -12.24
CA THR A 863 13.90 -6.10 -11.57
C THR A 863 14.95 -6.96 -10.88
N ASN A 864 16.20 -6.52 -10.89
CA ASN A 864 17.34 -7.21 -10.31
C ASN A 864 18.31 -6.20 -9.67
N PRO A 865 18.35 -6.13 -8.33
CA PRO A 865 19.04 -5.05 -7.62
C PRO A 865 20.57 -5.15 -7.68
N ASP A 866 21.14 -6.20 -8.27
CA ASP A 866 22.58 -6.43 -8.43
C ASP A 866 22.81 -7.02 -9.84
N SER A 867 23.00 -6.15 -10.82
CA SER A 867 23.03 -6.48 -12.25
C SER A 867 24.22 -7.36 -12.65
N ASP A 868 25.33 -7.31 -11.92
CA ASP A 868 26.53 -8.08 -12.22
C ASP A 868 26.86 -9.22 -11.24
N GLY A 869 26.12 -9.31 -10.14
CA GLY A 869 26.11 -10.41 -9.19
C GLY A 869 27.31 -10.41 -8.23
N ASP A 870 27.87 -9.25 -7.90
CA ASP A 870 29.04 -9.13 -7.03
C ASP A 870 28.73 -8.92 -5.55
N GLY A 871 27.46 -8.67 -5.23
CA GLY A 871 26.93 -8.51 -3.89
C GLY A 871 26.74 -7.05 -3.45
N MET A 872 27.08 -6.07 -4.28
CA MET A 872 26.71 -4.66 -4.09
C MET A 872 25.48 -4.33 -4.95
N PRO A 873 24.47 -3.60 -4.43
CA PRO A 873 23.34 -3.19 -5.25
C PRO A 873 23.69 -2.07 -6.23
N ASP A 874 23.03 -2.05 -7.40
CA ASP A 874 23.34 -1.08 -8.45
C ASP A 874 23.14 0.36 -7.95
N GLY A 875 22.06 0.62 -7.21
CA GLY A 875 21.78 1.91 -6.59
C GLY A 875 22.86 2.39 -5.63
N TRP A 876 23.39 1.50 -4.80
CA TRP A 876 24.50 1.82 -3.91
C TRP A 876 25.76 2.20 -4.69
N GLU A 877 26.07 1.46 -5.74
CA GLU A 877 27.20 1.75 -6.62
C GLU A 877 27.04 3.07 -7.38
N ILE A 878 25.85 3.35 -7.91
CA ILE A 878 25.54 4.59 -8.63
C ILE A 878 25.64 5.82 -7.70
N GLU A 879 25.27 5.70 -6.43
CA GLU A 879 25.44 6.75 -5.43
C GLU A 879 26.94 6.99 -5.09
N HIS A 880 27.68 5.91 -4.90
CA HIS A 880 29.07 5.96 -4.40
C HIS A 880 30.12 6.04 -5.51
N ARG A 881 29.77 5.88 -6.79
CA ARG A 881 30.74 5.96 -7.90
C ARG A 881 31.35 7.36 -8.04
N ARG A 882 32.62 7.39 -8.44
CA ARG A 882 33.37 8.60 -8.79
C ARG A 882 34.08 8.39 -10.12
N TRP A 883 34.03 9.39 -11.00
CA TRP A 883 34.72 9.27 -12.28
C TRP A 883 36.23 9.47 -12.11
N ILE A 884 37.01 8.80 -12.94
CA ILE A 884 38.47 8.86 -12.92
C ILE A 884 38.97 9.64 -14.14
N GLY A 885 39.70 10.74 -13.93
CA GLY A 885 40.29 11.53 -15.00
C GLY A 885 40.72 12.95 -14.62
N LEU A 886 41.13 13.73 -15.62
CA LEU A 886 41.43 15.17 -15.47
C LEU A 886 40.25 16.08 -15.85
N SER A 887 39.29 15.54 -16.60
CA SER A 887 38.07 16.21 -17.05
C SER A 887 37.06 15.14 -17.43
N PHE A 888 35.79 15.35 -17.08
CA PHE A 888 34.72 14.46 -17.49
C PHE A 888 34.45 14.60 -19.00
N ASN A 889 34.38 13.49 -19.70
CA ASN A 889 34.14 13.42 -21.14
C ASN A 889 33.01 12.45 -21.53
N GLY A 890 32.32 11.88 -20.53
CA GLY A 890 31.26 10.89 -20.72
C GLY A 890 31.73 9.44 -20.87
N GLY A 891 33.00 9.19 -21.20
CA GLY A 891 33.58 7.84 -21.30
C GLY A 891 34.70 7.62 -20.29
N ASN A 892 34.62 8.27 -19.13
CA ASN A 892 35.55 8.07 -18.03
C ASN A 892 35.33 6.69 -17.40
N ASN A 893 36.35 6.17 -16.71
CA ASN A 893 36.17 5.00 -15.87
C ASN A 893 35.56 5.42 -14.54
N TRP A 894 34.71 4.58 -13.96
CA TRP A 894 34.14 4.76 -12.64
C TRP A 894 34.90 3.94 -11.59
N THR A 895 34.85 4.39 -10.33
CA THR A 895 35.36 3.62 -9.17
C THR A 895 34.47 2.43 -8.82
N LEU A 896 33.16 2.57 -9.08
CA LEU A 896 32.10 1.57 -8.96
C LEU A 896 31.27 1.60 -10.25
N ASP A 897 30.92 0.44 -10.79
CA ASP A 897 30.31 0.24 -12.10
C ASP A 897 29.42 -1.01 -12.04
N PRO A 898 28.07 -0.88 -11.96
CA PRO A 898 27.14 -1.99 -11.71
C PRO A 898 27.06 -3.10 -12.78
N LEU A 899 27.94 -3.02 -13.78
CA LEU A 899 28.09 -4.01 -14.83
C LEU A 899 29.50 -4.63 -14.81
N ARG A 900 30.24 -4.46 -13.72
CA ARG A 900 31.62 -4.89 -13.53
C ARG A 900 31.92 -5.35 -12.09
N ALA A 901 31.50 -6.58 -11.82
CA ALA A 901 31.76 -7.39 -10.62
C ALA A 901 33.20 -7.51 -10.06
N GLU A 902 34.20 -6.97 -10.75
CA GLU A 902 35.59 -6.96 -10.28
C GLU A 902 35.87 -5.80 -9.32
N ASP A 903 35.03 -4.77 -9.27
CA ASP A 903 35.22 -3.58 -8.44
C ASP A 903 34.67 -3.69 -7.01
N ALA A 904 33.82 -4.67 -6.69
CA ALA A 904 33.60 -5.12 -5.31
C ALA A 904 34.92 -5.40 -4.55
N MET A 905 35.95 -5.84 -5.28
CA MET A 905 37.27 -6.17 -4.74
C MET A 905 38.27 -5.00 -4.86
N TRP A 906 37.83 -3.81 -5.24
CA TRP A 906 38.66 -2.62 -5.26
C TRP A 906 38.58 -1.89 -3.91
N ASP A 907 39.56 -1.02 -3.71
CA ASP A 907 39.79 -0.20 -2.51
C ASP A 907 40.08 1.19 -3.06
N ALA A 908 39.03 1.98 -3.24
CA ALA A 908 39.06 3.19 -4.06
C ALA A 908 39.78 4.34 -3.34
N ASP A 909 39.71 4.41 -2.02
CA ASP A 909 40.33 5.43 -1.19
C ASP A 909 41.69 5.03 -0.58
N GLY A 910 42.01 3.73 -0.58
CA GLY A 910 43.32 3.19 -0.27
C GLY A 910 43.55 2.83 1.20
N ASP A 911 42.49 2.73 2.02
CA ASP A 911 42.55 2.49 3.46
C ASP A 911 42.68 0.99 3.84
N GLY A 912 42.42 0.10 2.87
CA GLY A 912 42.52 -1.35 3.02
C GLY A 912 41.21 -2.08 3.28
N LEU A 913 40.09 -1.35 3.40
CA LEU A 913 38.75 -1.89 3.30
C LEU A 913 38.37 -2.00 1.81
N LEU A 914 37.61 -3.03 1.45
CA LEU A 914 37.15 -3.21 0.07
C LEU A 914 35.76 -2.61 -0.07
N ASN A 915 35.42 -2.13 -1.27
CA ASN A 915 34.10 -1.57 -1.57
C ASN A 915 32.93 -2.45 -1.07
N LEU A 916 32.98 -3.76 -1.34
CA LEU A 916 31.95 -4.70 -0.87
C LEU A 916 31.88 -4.79 0.66
N TYR A 917 33.03 -4.68 1.34
CA TYR A 917 33.06 -4.74 2.80
C TYR A 917 32.47 -3.46 3.39
N GLU A 918 32.71 -2.30 2.77
CA GLU A 918 32.08 -1.05 3.19
C GLU A 918 30.56 -1.08 3.04
N TYR A 919 30.06 -1.64 1.94
CA TYR A 919 28.64 -1.89 1.80
C TYR A 919 28.10 -2.81 2.93
N GLU A 920 28.79 -3.91 3.23
CA GLU A 920 28.40 -4.84 4.30
C GLU A 920 28.48 -4.22 5.72
N TRP A 921 29.42 -3.28 5.95
CA TRP A 921 29.47 -2.47 7.17
C TRP A 921 28.29 -1.49 7.26
N GLY A 922 27.85 -0.93 6.14
CA GLY A 922 26.59 -0.19 6.03
C GLY A 922 25.37 -1.03 6.45
N LEU A 923 25.29 -2.29 6.03
CA LEU A 923 24.23 -3.21 6.48
C LEU A 923 24.32 -3.49 8.00
N THR A 924 25.54 -3.56 8.53
CA THR A 924 25.77 -3.75 9.98
C THR A 924 25.24 -2.57 10.80
N LEU A 925 25.34 -1.34 10.28
CA LEU A 925 24.74 -0.15 10.89
C LEU A 925 23.21 -0.27 11.03
N GLU A 926 22.54 -0.76 9.99
CA GLU A 926 21.09 -0.96 10.01
C GLU A 926 20.67 -2.04 11.04
N LEU A 927 21.42 -3.12 11.15
CA LEU A 927 21.22 -4.13 12.20
C LEU A 927 21.43 -3.54 13.62
N ALA A 928 22.37 -2.61 13.79
CA ALA A 928 22.61 -1.91 15.04
C ALA A 928 21.41 -1.02 15.44
N ARG A 929 20.87 -0.28 14.48
CA ARG A 929 19.69 0.59 14.64
C ARG A 929 18.42 -0.22 14.92
N ALA A 930 18.28 -1.39 14.32
CA ALA A 930 17.21 -2.35 14.61
C ALA A 930 17.35 -3.03 16.00
N GLY A 931 18.53 -2.94 16.62
CA GLY A 931 18.81 -3.47 17.96
C GLY A 931 19.24 -4.92 18.01
N GLU A 932 19.60 -5.51 16.87
CA GLU A 932 20.08 -6.88 16.79
C GLU A 932 21.48 -7.06 17.41
N LEU A 933 22.26 -5.96 17.50
CA LEU A 933 23.60 -5.96 18.09
C LEU A 933 23.62 -5.78 19.62
N ALA A 934 22.47 -5.58 20.26
CA ALA A 934 22.39 -5.31 21.70
C ALA A 934 22.81 -6.48 22.59
N GLU A 935 22.53 -7.72 22.17
CA GLU A 935 22.93 -8.92 22.93
C GLU A 935 24.34 -9.39 22.58
N SER A 936 24.74 -9.29 21.31
CA SER A 936 26.02 -9.79 20.80
C SER A 936 27.18 -8.84 21.10
N HIS A 937 27.06 -7.58 20.72
CA HIS A 937 28.12 -6.55 20.79
C HIS A 937 27.91 -5.54 21.92
N ARG A 938 26.79 -5.64 22.66
CA ARG A 938 26.41 -4.74 23.77
C ARG A 938 26.15 -3.29 23.34
N GLU A 939 25.80 -3.08 22.09
CA GLU A 939 25.48 -1.75 21.55
C GLU A 939 23.97 -1.54 21.50
N LEU A 940 23.50 -0.46 22.12
CA LEU A 940 22.07 -0.14 22.15
C LEU A 940 21.67 0.63 20.88
N PRO A 941 20.44 0.41 20.36
CA PRO A 941 19.92 1.16 19.20
C PRO A 941 20.06 2.68 19.33
N SER A 942 19.89 3.19 20.56
CA SER A 942 19.95 4.62 20.84
C SER A 942 21.32 5.25 20.58
N TYR A 943 22.40 4.45 20.57
CA TYR A 943 23.75 4.94 20.27
C TYR A 943 24.04 4.88 18.78
N ALA A 944 23.51 3.88 18.07
CA ALA A 944 23.66 3.72 16.62
C ALA A 944 22.90 4.77 15.79
N MET A 945 22.06 5.59 16.41
CA MET A 945 21.38 6.71 15.72
C MET A 945 22.35 7.81 15.30
N ASP A 946 23.49 7.97 16.00
CA ASP A 946 24.50 8.99 15.71
C ASP A 946 25.69 8.44 14.90
N TRP A 947 25.66 7.15 14.52
CA TRP A 947 26.69 6.49 13.72
C TRP A 947 26.57 6.82 12.24
N VAL A 948 27.70 6.74 11.54
CA VAL A 948 27.87 7.07 10.12
C VAL A 948 28.17 5.78 9.34
N ALA A 949 27.68 5.65 8.11
CA ALA A 949 28.04 4.52 7.25
C ALA A 949 29.43 4.74 6.64
N THR A 950 30.16 3.66 6.38
CA THR A 950 31.42 3.68 5.64
C THR A 950 31.21 4.14 4.19
N ASP A 951 32.06 5.04 3.68
CA ASP A 951 32.04 5.55 2.30
C ASP A 951 33.31 5.09 1.55
N PRO A 952 33.21 4.33 0.43
CA PRO A 952 34.34 3.84 -0.39
C PRO A 952 35.26 4.91 -0.96
N ASN A 953 34.92 6.18 -0.78
CA ASN A 953 35.72 7.31 -1.23
C ASN A 953 36.30 8.13 -0.07
N ASN A 954 36.13 7.70 1.19
CA ASN A 954 36.58 8.41 2.37
C ASN A 954 37.26 7.48 3.39
N PRO A 955 38.60 7.57 3.53
CA PRO A 955 39.35 6.65 4.38
C PRO A 955 39.04 6.68 5.89
N ASP A 956 38.20 7.61 6.35
CA ASP A 956 37.84 7.89 7.75
C ASP A 956 36.42 8.48 7.71
N SER A 957 35.43 7.61 7.66
CA SER A 957 34.03 7.94 7.40
C SER A 957 33.35 8.64 8.56
N ASP A 958 33.66 8.24 9.79
CA ASP A 958 33.08 8.83 11.00
C ASP A 958 33.85 10.06 11.52
N GLY A 959 35.04 10.32 10.97
CA GLY A 959 35.81 11.55 11.13
C GLY A 959 36.58 11.63 12.44
N ASP A 960 36.87 10.50 13.07
CA ASP A 960 37.57 10.43 14.35
C ASP A 960 39.10 10.30 14.23
N THR A 961 39.61 10.32 12.99
CA THR A 961 41.01 10.22 12.57
C THR A 961 41.60 8.82 12.56
N LEU A 962 40.79 7.79 12.82
CA LEU A 962 41.11 6.40 12.58
C LEU A 962 40.63 5.99 11.18
N PRO A 963 41.39 5.16 10.44
CA PRO A 963 40.91 4.70 9.15
C PRO A 963 39.90 3.56 9.26
N ASP A 964 38.88 3.56 8.40
CA ASP A 964 37.79 2.59 8.44
C ASP A 964 38.32 1.14 8.36
N GLY A 965 39.26 0.89 7.45
CA GLY A 965 39.94 -0.39 7.29
C GLY A 965 40.67 -0.87 8.54
N TRP A 966 41.31 0.02 9.29
CA TRP A 966 42.01 -0.35 10.54
C TRP A 966 41.03 -0.71 11.65
N GLU A 967 39.94 0.05 11.78
CA GLU A 967 38.89 -0.16 12.77
C GLU A 967 38.08 -1.44 12.50
N ALA A 968 37.76 -1.69 11.23
CA ALA A 968 37.15 -2.92 10.75
C ALA A 968 38.09 -4.13 10.88
N ARG A 969 39.37 -3.91 11.22
CA ARG A 969 40.44 -4.93 11.21
C ARG A 969 40.60 -5.60 9.84
N TYR A 970 40.27 -4.88 8.77
CA TYR A 970 40.24 -5.34 7.38
C TYR A 970 39.33 -6.57 7.18
N LEU A 971 38.28 -6.68 8.00
CA LEU A 971 37.30 -7.76 7.94
C LEU A 971 35.98 -7.23 7.41
N ARG A 972 35.27 -8.14 6.73
CA ARG A 972 33.88 -8.00 6.31
C ARG A 972 32.92 -7.86 7.49
N ASP A 973 33.06 -8.75 8.48
CA ASP A 973 32.07 -8.91 9.56
C ASP A 973 32.62 -8.38 10.88
N TRP A 974 31.81 -7.61 11.61
CA TRP A 974 32.15 -7.20 12.98
C TRP A 974 32.19 -8.42 13.91
N GLN A 975 33.40 -8.81 14.31
CA GLN A 975 33.58 -9.90 15.27
C GLN A 975 33.34 -9.38 16.69
N VAL A 976 32.65 -10.18 17.52
CA VAL A 976 32.39 -9.84 18.94
C VAL A 976 33.67 -9.56 19.72
N VAL A 977 34.79 -10.20 19.35
CA VAL A 977 36.10 -9.97 19.97
C VAL A 977 36.65 -8.57 19.70
N ASN A 978 36.17 -7.90 18.65
CA ASN A 978 36.52 -6.53 18.28
C ASN A 978 35.48 -5.51 18.80
N SER A 979 34.62 -5.90 19.75
CA SER A 979 33.66 -4.95 20.33
C SER A 979 34.40 -3.83 21.08
N GLY A 980 34.08 -2.58 20.76
CA GLY A 980 34.77 -1.40 21.31
C GLY A 980 35.60 -0.62 20.29
N ILE A 981 35.71 -1.12 19.06
CA ILE A 981 36.23 -0.39 17.90
C ILE A 981 35.42 -0.77 16.67
N ASN A 982 34.96 0.22 15.90
CA ASN A 982 34.27 -0.01 14.62
C ASN A 982 34.18 1.29 13.81
N PRO A 983 34.27 1.20 12.47
CA PRO A 983 34.37 2.37 11.57
C PRO A 983 33.09 3.20 11.44
N LEU A 984 32.02 2.83 12.15
CA LEU A 984 30.73 3.50 12.08
C LEU A 984 30.56 4.54 13.19
N ASN A 985 31.46 4.57 14.17
CA ASN A 985 31.24 5.20 15.46
C ASN A 985 32.41 6.09 15.90
N GLY A 986 32.38 7.35 15.43
CA GLY A 986 33.46 8.31 15.68
C GLY A 986 33.59 8.81 17.13
N SER A 987 32.95 8.13 18.08
CA SER A 987 33.11 8.32 19.52
C SER A 987 33.91 7.21 20.20
N ASP A 988 34.30 6.14 19.49
CA ASP A 988 35.09 5.06 20.09
C ASP A 988 36.60 5.19 19.98
N TRP A 989 37.14 6.24 19.33
CA TRP A 989 38.56 6.57 19.47
C TRP A 989 39.08 6.67 20.93
N MET A 990 38.22 6.93 21.93
CA MET A 990 38.55 6.94 23.37
C MET A 990 38.20 5.65 24.12
N LYS A 991 37.64 4.62 23.46
CA LYS A 991 37.40 3.32 24.09
C LYS A 991 38.75 2.59 24.26
N ASN A 992 38.76 1.70 25.26
CA ASN A 992 39.88 0.81 25.57
C ASN A 992 39.29 -0.61 25.68
N PRO A 993 39.19 -1.34 24.54
CA PRO A 993 38.49 -2.62 24.45
C PRO A 993 39.17 -3.76 25.21
N ASP A 994 40.50 -3.82 25.17
CA ASP A 994 41.30 -4.84 25.85
C ASP A 994 41.64 -4.50 27.31
N GLY A 995 41.42 -3.24 27.70
CA GLY A 995 41.65 -2.75 29.05
C GLY A 995 43.13 -2.45 29.33
N ASP A 996 43.94 -2.27 28.29
CA ASP A 996 45.38 -2.04 28.40
C ASP A 996 45.73 -0.65 28.96
N GLY A 997 46.87 -0.54 29.63
CA GLY A 997 47.31 0.69 30.27
C GLY A 997 48.27 0.44 31.44
N TYR A 998 48.44 1.44 32.30
CA TYR A 998 49.22 1.30 33.52
C TYR A 998 48.69 2.18 34.65
N ASP A 999 48.33 1.56 35.77
CA ASP A 999 47.86 2.25 36.99
C ASP A 999 49.02 2.99 37.67
N ILE A 1000 49.32 4.20 37.20
CA ILE A 1000 50.45 5.03 37.66
C ILE A 1000 50.30 5.43 39.13
N ASN A 1001 49.06 5.67 39.58
CA ASN A 1001 48.79 6.17 40.92
C ASN A 1001 48.63 5.04 41.98
N HIS A 1002 48.58 3.79 41.52
CA HIS A 1002 48.50 2.56 42.30
C HIS A 1002 47.22 2.39 43.14
N ASP A 1003 46.10 3.01 42.74
CA ASP A 1003 44.82 2.87 43.45
C ASP A 1003 43.99 1.65 43.02
N GLY A 1004 44.47 0.92 42.01
CA GLY A 1004 43.84 -0.28 41.46
C GLY A 1004 42.74 0.00 40.44
N VAL A 1005 42.62 1.24 39.94
CA VAL A 1005 41.66 1.64 38.90
C VAL A 1005 42.39 2.41 37.81
N LEU A 1006 42.34 1.92 36.56
CA LEU A 1006 42.87 2.66 35.41
C LEU A 1006 42.02 3.91 35.14
N ALA A 1007 42.55 5.08 35.50
CA ALA A 1007 41.96 6.36 35.13
C ALA A 1007 42.10 6.63 33.62
N VAL A 1008 41.35 7.58 33.07
CA VAL A 1008 41.37 7.87 31.62
C VAL A 1008 42.77 8.30 31.15
N GLU A 1009 43.52 9.00 31.99
CA GLU A 1009 44.91 9.39 31.71
C GLU A 1009 45.94 8.25 31.82
N GLU A 1010 45.53 7.09 32.32
CA GLU A 1010 46.33 5.88 32.54
C GLU A 1010 46.01 4.76 31.52
N GLN A 1011 44.97 4.94 30.71
CA GLN A 1011 44.54 3.97 29.70
C GLN A 1011 45.26 4.20 28.37
N LEU A 1012 45.57 3.09 27.69
CA LEU A 1012 45.89 3.09 26.27
C LEU A 1012 44.58 2.87 25.52
N PHE A 1013 44.13 3.86 24.75
CA PHE A 1013 42.86 3.81 24.00
C PHE A 1013 43.15 3.82 22.50
N ASN A 1014 42.16 3.40 21.70
CA ASN A 1014 42.28 3.16 20.24
C ASN A 1014 43.11 4.22 19.50
N TRP A 1015 42.86 5.52 19.74
CA TRP A 1015 43.59 6.60 19.09
C TRP A 1015 45.10 6.64 19.42
N LEU A 1016 45.48 6.35 20.67
CA LEU A 1016 46.90 6.29 21.02
C LEU A 1016 47.58 5.09 20.37
N GLU A 1017 46.88 3.97 20.28
CA GLU A 1017 47.37 2.72 19.69
C GLU A 1017 47.62 2.84 18.19
N TYR A 1018 46.68 3.46 17.47
CA TYR A 1018 46.84 3.73 16.05
C TYR A 1018 48.06 4.64 15.80
N HIS A 1019 48.18 5.72 16.56
CA HIS A 1019 49.23 6.72 16.36
C HIS A 1019 50.61 6.38 16.93
N LEU A 1020 50.83 5.18 17.50
CA LEU A 1020 52.17 4.72 17.92
C LEU A 1020 53.18 4.72 16.76
N GLY A 1021 52.68 4.56 15.53
CA GLY A 1021 53.47 4.54 14.30
C GLY A 1021 54.00 5.92 13.89
N ASP A 1022 53.17 6.96 14.08
CA ASP A 1022 53.41 8.30 13.56
C ASP A 1022 53.75 9.35 14.64
N GLY A 1023 53.54 9.01 15.92
CA GLY A 1023 53.76 9.88 17.06
C GLY A 1023 55.19 9.85 17.62
N LEU A 1024 55.88 11.01 17.64
CA LEU A 1024 57.00 11.24 18.57
C LEU A 1024 56.43 11.77 19.88
N TYR A 1025 56.29 10.88 20.87
CA TYR A 1025 55.65 11.19 22.15
C TYR A 1025 56.60 11.93 23.11
N SER A 1026 56.04 12.95 23.76
CA SER A 1026 56.64 13.76 24.83
C SER A 1026 55.55 14.01 25.88
N PRO A 1027 55.88 14.35 27.15
CA PRO A 1027 54.86 14.62 28.16
C PRO A 1027 53.85 15.70 27.68
N ASN A 1028 52.61 15.29 27.38
CA ASN A 1028 51.48 16.09 26.85
C ASN A 1028 51.54 16.57 25.37
N ALA A 1029 52.34 15.97 24.48
CA ALA A 1029 52.29 16.27 23.04
C ALA A 1029 52.85 15.14 22.17
N THR A 1030 52.29 14.96 20.97
CA THR A 1030 52.90 14.24 19.85
C THR A 1030 53.46 15.26 18.87
N MET A 1031 54.76 15.20 18.51
CA MET A 1031 55.38 16.08 17.49
C MET A 1031 55.22 17.61 17.73
N GLY A 1032 54.95 18.05 18.96
CA GLY A 1032 54.70 19.47 19.29
C GLY A 1032 53.27 19.96 18.99
N THR A 1033 52.37 19.07 18.60
CA THR A 1033 50.92 19.26 18.57
C THR A 1033 50.28 18.69 19.84
N ALA A 1034 49.30 19.40 20.39
CA ALA A 1034 48.54 18.90 21.54
C ALA A 1034 47.65 17.74 21.10
N LEU A 1035 47.44 16.77 21.99
CA LEU A 1035 46.49 15.68 21.78
C LEU A 1035 45.08 16.23 21.49
N PRO A 1036 44.27 15.55 20.64
CA PRO A 1036 42.92 15.99 20.31
C PRO A 1036 42.04 16.11 21.57
N GLY A 1037 40.99 16.95 21.52
CA GLY A 1037 39.97 17.01 22.57
C GLY A 1037 40.38 17.58 23.94
N ASN A 1038 41.54 18.25 24.09
CA ASN A 1038 42.17 18.56 25.39
C ASN A 1038 42.54 17.29 26.20
N LEU A 1039 42.76 16.17 25.52
CA LEU A 1039 43.12 14.93 26.16
C LEU A 1039 44.48 15.06 26.87
N THR A 1040 44.58 14.44 28.04
CA THR A 1040 45.83 14.34 28.81
C THR A 1040 46.09 12.87 29.13
N THR A 1041 47.23 12.36 28.71
CA THR A 1041 47.74 11.03 29.10
C THR A 1041 48.99 11.19 29.94
N SER A 1042 49.12 10.36 30.96
CA SER A 1042 50.29 10.28 31.82
C SER A 1042 51.25 9.16 31.41
N LEU A 1043 50.84 8.24 30.54
CA LEU A 1043 51.63 7.07 30.12
C LEU A 1043 53.00 7.47 29.57
N PHE A 1044 53.06 8.52 28.75
CA PHE A 1044 54.31 8.96 28.11
C PHE A 1044 55.16 9.92 28.98
N ASN A 1045 54.88 10.08 30.27
CA ASN A 1045 55.57 11.10 31.09
C ASN A 1045 57.07 10.85 31.30
N ASN A 1046 57.53 9.60 31.20
CA ASN A 1046 58.90 9.22 31.54
C ASN A 1046 59.78 8.88 30.32
N VAL A 1047 59.20 8.86 29.11
CA VAL A 1047 59.85 8.40 27.87
C VAL A 1047 61.10 9.22 27.50
N ASP A 1048 61.13 10.50 27.89
CA ASP A 1048 62.21 11.43 27.57
C ASP A 1048 63.29 11.56 28.67
N SER A 1049 63.18 10.78 29.75
CA SER A 1049 64.00 10.96 30.95
C SER A 1049 65.49 10.61 30.75
N TRP A 1050 65.82 9.73 29.79
CA TRP A 1050 67.19 9.37 29.40
C TRP A 1050 67.68 10.12 28.14
N GLY A 1051 66.76 10.73 27.38
CA GLY A 1051 67.03 11.47 26.15
C GLY A 1051 65.73 11.79 25.41
N LEU A 1052 65.77 12.77 24.49
CA LEU A 1052 64.60 13.05 23.64
C LEU A 1052 64.48 11.96 22.56
N PRO A 1053 63.29 11.36 22.37
CA PRO A 1053 63.07 10.38 21.30
C PRO A 1053 63.35 10.95 19.91
N GLU A 1054 64.10 10.20 19.09
CA GLU A 1054 64.37 10.56 17.68
C GLU A 1054 63.62 9.64 16.68
N SER A 1055 62.92 8.61 17.17
CA SER A 1055 62.14 7.63 16.40
C SER A 1055 60.81 7.32 17.08
N THR A 1056 59.78 6.93 16.32
CA THR A 1056 58.50 6.45 16.85
C THR A 1056 58.63 5.00 17.33
N PHE A 1057 57.65 4.48 18.07
CA PHE A 1057 57.62 3.06 18.45
C PHE A 1057 57.45 2.17 17.22
N GLY A 1058 56.60 2.60 16.27
CA GLY A 1058 56.32 1.83 15.06
C GLY A 1058 57.44 1.77 14.02
N GLN A 1059 58.45 2.64 14.06
CA GLN A 1059 59.55 2.61 13.07
C GLN A 1059 60.33 1.28 13.08
N ASP A 1060 60.49 0.67 14.25
CA ASP A 1060 61.19 -0.60 14.46
C ASP A 1060 60.21 -1.75 14.74
N SER A 1061 58.94 -1.61 14.33
CA SER A 1061 57.93 -2.66 14.47
C SER A 1061 58.30 -3.92 13.68
N VAL A 1062 57.83 -5.07 14.14
CA VAL A 1062 58.09 -6.37 13.51
C VAL A 1062 56.94 -6.81 12.60
N SER A 1063 57.22 -7.68 11.62
CA SER A 1063 56.18 -8.12 10.67
C SER A 1063 55.00 -8.88 11.29
N SER A 1064 55.09 -9.31 12.54
CA SER A 1064 53.97 -9.91 13.29
C SER A 1064 52.94 -8.88 13.74
N THR A 1065 53.28 -7.59 13.77
CA THR A 1065 52.38 -6.50 14.17
C THR A 1065 51.83 -5.71 12.97
N TRP A 1066 52.17 -6.10 11.73
CA TRP A 1066 51.69 -5.43 10.52
C TRP A 1066 50.49 -6.13 9.89
N ALA A 1067 49.50 -5.35 9.45
CA ALA A 1067 48.49 -5.82 8.52
C ALA A 1067 49.05 -5.90 7.09
N THR A 1068 48.70 -6.95 6.35
CA THR A 1068 49.04 -7.09 4.93
C THR A 1068 47.79 -7.45 4.14
N VAL A 1069 47.21 -6.47 3.46
CA VAL A 1069 46.06 -6.61 2.58
C VAL A 1069 46.55 -6.52 1.14
N GLU A 1070 46.28 -7.55 0.33
CA GLU A 1070 46.72 -7.65 -1.07
C GLU A 1070 48.22 -7.42 -1.34
N GLY A 1071 49.07 -7.66 -0.35
CA GLY A 1071 50.52 -7.44 -0.46
C GLY A 1071 50.97 -5.99 -0.31
N ARG A 1072 50.05 -5.07 0.04
CA ARG A 1072 50.34 -3.76 0.61
C ARG A 1072 50.48 -3.92 2.13
N THR A 1073 51.48 -3.27 2.72
CA THR A 1073 51.59 -3.16 4.17
C THR A 1073 50.86 -1.88 4.57
N LEU A 1074 49.80 -2.02 5.34
CA LEU A 1074 48.95 -0.93 5.82
C LEU A 1074 49.15 -0.79 7.33
N ASP A 1075 49.05 0.45 7.81
CA ASP A 1075 49.14 0.83 9.23
C ASP A 1075 50.32 0.20 9.99
N ALA A 1076 51.46 0.07 9.29
CA ALA A 1076 52.67 -0.48 9.88
C ALA A 1076 53.15 0.41 11.03
N GLY A 1077 53.06 -0.12 12.25
CA GLY A 1077 53.46 0.60 13.46
C GLY A 1077 52.31 1.02 14.38
N SER A 1078 51.06 0.64 14.09
CA SER A 1078 49.95 0.71 15.07
C SER A 1078 49.96 -0.50 16.01
N ALA A 1079 49.53 -0.33 17.26
CA ALA A 1079 49.19 -1.42 18.18
C ALA A 1079 47.83 -2.07 17.83
N ASN A 1080 47.49 -3.15 18.52
CA ASN A 1080 46.25 -3.89 18.33
C ASN A 1080 45.24 -3.55 19.44
N PRO A 1081 44.17 -2.79 19.14
CA PRO A 1081 43.23 -2.21 20.12
C PRO A 1081 42.38 -3.20 20.90
N VAL A 1082 42.51 -4.49 20.60
CA VAL A 1082 41.73 -5.56 21.20
C VAL A 1082 42.64 -6.65 21.77
N ASN A 1083 43.94 -6.34 21.90
CA ASN A 1083 44.94 -7.24 22.43
C ASN A 1083 46.05 -6.44 23.13
N SER A 1084 46.06 -6.52 24.46
CA SER A 1084 46.97 -5.81 25.35
C SER A 1084 48.46 -6.11 25.19
N ASP A 1085 48.86 -7.13 24.41
CA ASP A 1085 50.26 -7.53 24.13
C ASP A 1085 50.42 -7.66 22.62
N SER A 1086 50.67 -6.54 21.94
CA SER A 1086 50.59 -6.41 20.48
C SER A 1086 51.61 -7.28 19.75
N ASP A 1087 52.84 -7.36 20.26
CA ASP A 1087 53.93 -8.12 19.65
C ASP A 1087 54.08 -9.57 20.18
N ASN A 1088 53.26 -9.95 21.17
CA ASN A 1088 53.15 -11.27 21.78
C ASN A 1088 54.40 -11.71 22.54
N ASP A 1089 55.08 -10.77 23.18
CA ASP A 1089 56.30 -11.02 23.92
C ASP A 1089 56.05 -11.33 25.43
N GLY A 1090 54.81 -11.12 25.89
CA GLY A 1090 54.36 -11.40 27.25
C GLY A 1090 54.41 -10.20 28.19
N MET A 1091 54.68 -9.00 27.67
CA MET A 1091 54.53 -7.72 28.34
C MET A 1091 53.35 -6.93 27.72
N PRO A 1092 52.55 -6.18 28.50
CA PRO A 1092 51.47 -5.37 27.94
C PRO A 1092 51.93 -4.02 27.40
N ASP A 1093 51.27 -3.53 26.35
CA ASP A 1093 51.70 -2.35 25.61
C ASP A 1093 51.73 -1.10 26.51
N GLY A 1094 50.70 -0.91 27.33
CA GLY A 1094 50.59 0.22 28.26
C GLY A 1094 51.66 0.23 29.35
N TRP A 1095 52.04 -0.96 29.84
CA TRP A 1095 53.15 -1.12 30.80
C TRP A 1095 54.48 -0.79 30.14
N GLU A 1096 54.72 -1.30 28.94
CA GLU A 1096 55.94 -1.04 28.18
C GLU A 1096 56.09 0.44 27.86
N ILE A 1097 55.03 1.12 27.44
CA ILE A 1097 55.05 2.57 27.16
C ILE A 1097 55.45 3.38 28.40
N TRP A 1098 54.91 3.06 29.58
CA TRP A 1098 55.23 3.78 30.81
C TRP A 1098 56.69 3.61 31.24
N PHE A 1099 57.24 2.41 31.05
CA PHE A 1099 58.63 2.09 31.38
C PHE A 1099 59.63 2.32 30.24
N ALA A 1100 59.18 2.59 29.02
CA ALA A 1100 60.05 2.89 27.89
C ALA A 1100 60.90 4.13 28.16
N ARG A 1101 62.18 4.05 27.79
CA ARG A 1101 63.15 5.15 27.83
C ARG A 1101 63.85 5.22 26.48
N TRP A 1102 64.10 6.44 26.01
CA TRP A 1102 64.97 6.62 24.86
C TRP A 1102 66.44 6.53 25.25
N ASP A 1103 67.12 5.44 24.89
CA ASP A 1103 68.56 5.30 25.10
C ASP A 1103 69.35 5.96 23.95
N ILE A 1104 69.93 7.13 24.25
CA ILE A 1104 70.77 7.91 23.31
C ILE A 1104 71.98 7.10 22.81
N LEU A 1105 72.49 6.13 23.59
CA LEU A 1105 73.68 5.36 23.22
C LEU A 1105 73.35 4.15 22.34
N ALA A 1106 72.22 3.49 22.60
CA ALA A 1106 71.71 2.40 21.78
C ALA A 1106 70.96 2.88 20.52
N ASP A 1107 70.53 4.15 20.49
CA ASP A 1107 69.74 4.76 19.41
C ASP A 1107 68.42 4.01 19.19
N GLY A 1108 67.70 3.76 20.29
CA GLY A 1108 66.47 2.99 20.30
C GLY A 1108 65.76 3.01 21.66
N TRP A 1109 64.58 2.40 21.69
CA TRP A 1109 63.76 2.25 22.88
C TRP A 1109 64.24 1.12 23.79
N THR A 1110 64.20 1.33 25.12
CA THR A 1110 64.50 0.27 26.10
C THR A 1110 63.41 -0.79 26.19
N LEU A 1111 62.16 -0.38 25.96
CA LEU A 1111 60.99 -1.23 25.78
C LEU A 1111 60.18 -0.74 24.57
N ASN A 1112 59.61 -1.64 23.78
CA ASN A 1112 58.82 -1.29 22.61
C ASN A 1112 57.67 -2.29 22.38
N PRO A 1113 56.41 -1.87 22.54
CA PRO A 1113 55.23 -2.75 22.45
C PRO A 1113 54.97 -3.36 21.07
N LEU A 1114 55.73 -2.94 20.06
CA LEU A 1114 55.58 -3.39 18.68
C LEU A 1114 56.77 -4.24 18.22
N ASN A 1115 57.65 -4.64 19.14
CA ASN A 1115 58.90 -5.33 18.84
C ASN A 1115 59.41 -6.26 19.97
N ASP A 1116 59.15 -7.56 19.79
CA ASP A 1116 59.52 -8.69 20.67
C ASP A 1116 61.02 -8.86 21.04
N SER A 1117 61.89 -7.98 20.52
CA SER A 1117 63.34 -8.03 20.70
C SER A 1117 63.83 -7.47 22.03
N ASP A 1118 62.95 -6.94 22.87
CA ASP A 1118 63.18 -6.42 24.22
C ASP A 1118 62.72 -7.33 25.37
N LEU A 1119 61.90 -8.37 25.14
CA LEU A 1119 61.58 -9.47 26.11
C LEU A 1119 62.71 -9.92 27.04
N GLY A 1120 63.95 -9.99 26.52
CA GLY A 1120 65.14 -10.45 27.25
C GLY A 1120 66.17 -9.35 27.48
N GLY A 1121 65.75 -8.09 27.34
CA GLY A 1121 66.48 -6.90 27.75
C GLY A 1121 66.57 -6.81 29.27
N ASP A 1122 67.50 -6.00 29.73
CA ASP A 1122 67.84 -5.74 31.14
C ASP A 1122 68.42 -4.32 31.12
N ALA A 1123 67.53 -3.32 31.20
CA ALA A 1123 67.89 -1.94 30.85
C ALA A 1123 68.71 -1.24 31.95
N ASP A 1124 68.64 -1.71 33.20
CA ASP A 1124 69.42 -1.20 34.33
C ASP A 1124 70.63 -2.08 34.74
N GLU A 1125 70.83 -3.20 34.05
CA GLU A 1125 71.96 -4.14 34.17
C GLU A 1125 72.04 -4.85 35.54
N ASP A 1126 70.90 -5.13 36.16
CA ASP A 1126 70.81 -5.74 37.49
C ASP A 1126 70.75 -7.29 37.46
N GLY A 1127 70.46 -7.85 36.28
CA GLY A 1127 70.39 -9.28 36.00
C GLY A 1127 68.99 -9.89 36.01
N MET A 1128 67.93 -9.10 36.23
CA MET A 1128 66.54 -9.41 35.95
C MET A 1128 66.18 -8.90 34.55
N THR A 1129 65.39 -9.68 33.79
CA THR A 1129 64.97 -9.24 32.44
C THR A 1129 63.63 -8.51 32.46
N ASN A 1130 63.39 -7.62 31.50
CA ASN A 1130 62.14 -6.84 31.37
C ASN A 1130 60.88 -7.73 31.53
N TRP A 1131 60.84 -8.90 30.89
CA TRP A 1131 59.73 -9.86 31.02
C TRP A 1131 59.54 -10.36 32.45
N GLU A 1132 60.63 -10.63 33.17
CA GLU A 1132 60.60 -11.12 34.55
C GLU A 1132 60.13 -10.03 35.53
N GLU A 1133 60.39 -8.77 35.21
CA GLU A 1133 60.03 -7.59 36.00
C GLU A 1133 58.54 -7.27 35.89
N TYR A 1134 57.99 -7.30 34.68
CA TYR A 1134 56.54 -7.25 34.51
C TYR A 1134 55.85 -8.47 35.17
N ASN A 1135 56.32 -9.68 34.86
CA ASN A 1135 55.68 -10.90 35.38
C ASN A 1135 55.97 -11.17 36.86
N ALA A 1136 56.63 -10.26 37.58
CA ALA A 1136 56.66 -10.24 39.04
C ALA A 1136 55.26 -9.97 39.65
N ILE A 1137 54.34 -9.39 38.86
CA ILE A 1137 52.97 -9.10 39.25
C ILE A 1137 52.17 -10.33 39.69
N ASP A 1138 51.19 -10.12 40.56
CA ASP A 1138 50.19 -11.14 40.89
C ASP A 1138 49.44 -11.58 39.62
N PRO A 1139 49.42 -12.88 39.29
CA PRO A 1139 48.70 -13.44 38.15
C PRO A 1139 47.24 -13.00 37.99
N MET A 1140 46.58 -12.61 39.09
CA MET A 1140 45.20 -12.09 39.04
C MET A 1140 45.08 -10.73 38.33
N TYR A 1141 46.17 -9.96 38.25
CA TYR A 1141 46.23 -8.64 37.63
C TYR A 1141 47.18 -8.60 36.42
N SER A 1142 47.63 -9.77 35.93
CA SER A 1142 48.42 -9.83 34.71
C SER A 1142 47.51 -9.67 33.49
N GLU A 1143 47.86 -8.71 32.64
CA GLU A 1143 47.16 -8.35 31.40
C GLU A 1143 47.65 -9.17 30.18
N SER A 1144 48.79 -9.88 30.27
CA SER A 1144 49.32 -10.71 29.18
C SER A 1144 49.09 -12.22 29.43
N ASN A 1145 49.69 -12.79 30.49
CA ASN A 1145 49.60 -14.22 30.77
C ASN A 1145 49.65 -14.60 32.25
N SER A 1146 48.48 -14.81 32.86
CA SER A 1146 48.34 -15.27 34.25
C SER A 1146 48.96 -16.64 34.59
N ASN A 1147 49.34 -17.47 33.60
CA ASN A 1147 49.96 -18.79 33.89
C ASN A 1147 51.50 -18.74 33.97
N GLN A 1148 52.12 -17.60 33.64
CA GLN A 1148 53.57 -17.46 33.53
C GLN A 1148 54.05 -16.28 34.37
N SER A 1149 54.36 -16.55 35.64
CA SER A 1149 54.85 -15.52 36.57
C SER A 1149 56.29 -15.75 37.03
N SER A 1150 56.97 -14.65 37.34
CA SER A 1150 58.25 -14.61 38.04
C SER A 1150 58.03 -14.81 39.55
N PRO A 1151 58.86 -15.63 40.24
CA PRO A 1151 60.13 -16.20 39.79
C PRO A 1151 60.06 -17.61 39.18
N GLN A 1152 58.87 -18.22 39.03
CA GLN A 1152 58.79 -19.59 38.53
C GLN A 1152 59.32 -19.71 37.10
N TRP A 1153 58.97 -18.75 36.26
CA TRP A 1153 59.40 -18.65 34.86
C TRP A 1153 60.48 -17.58 34.70
N PHE A 1154 61.36 -17.80 33.73
CA PHE A 1154 62.50 -16.93 33.49
C PHE A 1154 62.93 -17.02 32.02
N VAL A 1155 63.58 -15.97 31.52
CA VAL A 1155 64.02 -15.88 30.12
C VAL A 1155 65.41 -16.47 29.97
N THR A 1156 65.60 -17.34 28.98
CA THR A 1156 66.93 -17.83 28.60
C THR A 1156 67.32 -17.43 27.19
N LEU A 1157 68.53 -16.89 27.08
CA LEU A 1157 69.13 -16.50 25.81
C LEU A 1157 69.94 -17.66 25.22
N VAL A 1158 69.45 -18.30 24.15
CA VAL A 1158 70.18 -19.34 23.40
C VAL A 1158 70.52 -18.83 22.00
N GLY A 1159 71.64 -18.12 21.88
CA GLY A 1159 72.03 -17.48 20.61
C GLY A 1159 71.23 -16.20 20.39
N GLN A 1160 70.42 -16.15 19.33
CA GLN A 1160 69.46 -15.06 19.08
C GLN A 1160 68.01 -15.43 19.45
N ALA A 1161 67.76 -16.66 19.88
CA ALA A 1161 66.42 -17.09 20.29
C ALA A 1161 66.27 -16.92 21.81
N LYS A 1162 65.21 -16.22 22.22
CA LYS A 1162 64.75 -16.12 23.60
C LYS A 1162 63.76 -17.25 23.87
N LEU A 1163 63.92 -17.96 24.98
CA LEU A 1163 63.02 -19.06 25.37
C LEU A 1163 62.65 -18.91 26.83
N LEU A 1164 61.34 -18.97 27.10
CA LEU A 1164 60.81 -19.02 28.45
C LEU A 1164 60.96 -20.42 29.03
N ASN A 1165 61.58 -20.53 30.21
CA ASN A 1165 61.79 -21.79 30.92
C ASN A 1165 61.31 -21.68 32.37
N SER A 1166 60.92 -22.80 32.97
CA SER A 1166 60.54 -22.85 34.39
C SER A 1166 61.66 -23.39 35.28
N TRP A 1167 61.85 -22.74 36.42
CA TRP A 1167 62.77 -23.19 37.47
C TRP A 1167 62.22 -24.43 38.17
N THR A 1168 62.85 -25.57 37.95
CA THR A 1168 62.50 -26.82 38.67
C THR A 1168 62.64 -26.76 40.20
N ARG A 1169 63.31 -25.74 40.75
CA ARG A 1169 63.45 -25.54 42.22
C ARG A 1169 62.21 -24.89 42.85
N ILE A 1170 61.44 -24.14 42.07
CA ILE A 1170 60.26 -23.42 42.53
C ILE A 1170 59.06 -24.35 42.32
N THR A 1171 58.39 -24.70 43.42
CA THR A 1171 57.28 -25.68 43.41
C THR A 1171 55.92 -25.02 43.60
N THR A 1172 55.87 -23.71 43.73
CA THR A 1172 54.66 -22.90 43.85
C THR A 1172 54.40 -22.13 42.55
N ASP A 1173 53.14 -21.76 42.33
CA ASP A 1173 52.62 -20.92 41.24
C ASP A 1173 52.45 -19.44 41.65
N GLN A 1174 52.78 -19.09 42.89
CA GLN A 1174 52.67 -17.72 43.39
C GLN A 1174 53.77 -16.85 42.80
N SER A 1175 53.43 -15.61 42.43
CA SER A 1175 54.41 -14.62 41.96
C SER A 1175 55.06 -13.87 43.12
N PHE A 1176 55.98 -12.97 42.83
CA PHE A 1176 56.47 -11.98 43.79
C PHE A 1176 55.36 -11.04 44.31
N GLY A 1177 54.41 -10.67 43.45
CA GLY A 1177 53.32 -9.74 43.73
C GLY A 1177 52.10 -10.33 44.46
N SER A 1178 51.95 -11.65 44.55
CA SER A 1178 50.73 -12.28 45.09
C SER A 1178 50.44 -12.01 46.58
N PHE A 1179 51.39 -11.49 47.35
CA PHE A 1179 51.23 -11.26 48.81
C PHE A 1179 51.79 -9.90 49.29
N ILE A 1180 51.80 -8.88 48.43
CA ILE A 1180 52.22 -7.53 48.81
C ILE A 1180 51.05 -6.72 49.38
N THR A 1181 51.36 -5.83 50.33
CA THR A 1181 50.42 -4.91 50.97
C THR A 1181 50.30 -3.60 50.18
N GLN A 1182 49.21 -2.85 50.35
CA GLN A 1182 49.06 -1.55 49.69
C GLN A 1182 50.19 -0.57 50.03
N GLU A 1183 50.74 -0.63 51.25
CA GLU A 1183 51.92 0.18 51.59
C GLU A 1183 53.17 -0.18 50.77
N GLN A 1184 53.32 -1.45 50.35
CA GLN A 1184 54.42 -1.92 49.50
C GLN A 1184 54.15 -1.56 48.03
N ILE A 1185 52.91 -1.73 47.56
CA ILE A 1185 52.49 -1.30 46.22
C ILE A 1185 52.75 0.21 46.03
N ASN A 1186 52.51 1.03 47.04
CA ASN A 1186 52.80 2.47 46.97
C ASN A 1186 54.31 2.82 46.91
N ILE A 1187 55.21 1.86 47.20
CA ILE A 1187 56.66 2.05 47.18
C ILE A 1187 57.24 1.56 45.84
N SER A 1188 57.03 0.30 45.48
CA SER A 1188 57.63 -0.34 44.30
C SER A 1188 56.64 -0.55 43.15
N GLY A 1189 55.34 -0.33 43.35
CA GLY A 1189 54.30 -0.70 42.40
C GLY A 1189 53.88 -2.17 42.50
N ARG A 1190 53.17 -2.66 41.49
CA ARG A 1190 52.74 -4.07 41.38
C ARG A 1190 53.72 -4.95 40.60
N THR A 1191 54.66 -4.32 39.90
CA THR A 1191 55.72 -4.90 39.07
C THR A 1191 57.07 -4.37 39.54
N ALA A 1192 58.18 -5.01 39.13
CA ALA A 1192 59.50 -4.40 39.29
C ALA A 1192 59.71 -3.35 38.18
N ASP A 1193 60.55 -2.34 38.42
CA ASP A 1193 60.83 -1.26 37.46
C ASP A 1193 62.07 -1.62 36.61
N PRO A 1194 61.92 -1.89 35.30
CA PRO A 1194 63.02 -2.28 34.39
C PRO A 1194 64.13 -1.25 34.21
N ASN A 1195 63.97 -0.06 34.80
CA ASN A 1195 64.96 1.01 34.75
C ASN A 1195 65.52 1.35 36.14
N ASN A 1196 65.17 0.59 37.18
CA ASN A 1196 65.62 0.80 38.55
C ASN A 1196 66.11 -0.50 39.20
N PRO A 1197 67.43 -0.66 39.42
CA PRO A 1197 68.04 -1.95 39.76
C PRO A 1197 67.83 -2.39 41.22
N ASP A 1198 66.90 -1.76 41.95
CA ASP A 1198 66.52 -1.98 43.36
C ASP A 1198 65.12 -1.36 43.53
N SER A 1199 64.09 -2.08 43.10
CA SER A 1199 62.71 -1.60 42.95
C SER A 1199 62.06 -1.21 44.27
N ASP A 1200 62.34 -1.93 45.35
CA ASP A 1200 61.79 -1.65 46.68
C ASP A 1200 62.68 -0.75 47.57
N GLY A 1201 63.92 -0.50 47.14
CA GLY A 1201 64.85 0.45 47.73
C GLY A 1201 65.50 -0.03 49.03
N ASP A 1202 65.59 -1.35 49.24
CA ASP A 1202 66.13 -1.94 50.45
C ASP A 1202 67.65 -2.21 50.40
N GLY A 1203 68.25 -2.06 49.21
CA GLY A 1203 69.68 -2.14 48.95
C GLY A 1203 70.16 -3.50 48.44
N ILE A 1204 69.25 -4.41 48.09
CA ILE A 1204 69.50 -5.61 47.30
C ILE A 1204 69.07 -5.33 45.85
N LEU A 1205 69.74 -5.94 44.86
CA LEU A 1205 69.33 -5.77 43.45
C LEU A 1205 68.24 -6.78 43.10
N ASP A 1206 67.25 -6.40 42.31
CA ASP A 1206 66.08 -7.22 41.97
C ASP A 1206 66.51 -8.55 41.32
N GLY A 1207 67.47 -8.50 40.40
CA GLY A 1207 68.08 -9.68 39.76
C GLY A 1207 68.80 -10.62 40.74
N ILE A 1208 69.35 -10.10 41.85
CA ILE A 1208 69.92 -10.93 42.92
C ILE A 1208 68.79 -11.62 43.71
N GLU A 1209 67.71 -10.90 44.00
CA GLU A 1209 66.55 -11.45 44.71
C GLU A 1209 65.90 -12.57 43.91
N MET A 1210 65.71 -12.35 42.62
CA MET A 1210 65.24 -13.34 41.65
C MET A 1210 66.06 -14.64 41.70
N LEU A 1211 67.40 -14.52 41.73
CA LEU A 1211 68.30 -15.68 41.70
C LEU A 1211 68.40 -16.42 43.04
N PHE A 1212 68.26 -15.76 44.19
CA PHE A 1212 68.50 -16.37 45.51
C PHE A 1212 67.23 -16.62 46.35
N THR A 1213 66.06 -16.17 45.90
CA THR A 1213 64.80 -16.38 46.61
C THR A 1213 64.38 -17.85 46.73
N THR A 1214 63.68 -18.19 47.81
CA THR A 1214 62.99 -19.48 48.00
C THR A 1214 61.60 -19.27 48.62
N TRP A 1215 60.67 -20.17 48.34
CA TRP A 1215 59.31 -20.09 48.89
C TRP A 1215 59.25 -20.64 50.31
N ASN A 1216 58.77 -19.84 51.26
CA ASN A 1216 58.54 -20.30 52.63
C ASN A 1216 57.08 -20.71 52.85
N GLU A 1217 56.80 -22.02 52.79
CA GLU A 1217 55.45 -22.57 52.98
C GLU A 1217 54.78 -22.21 54.32
N SER A 1218 55.54 -21.91 55.38
CA SER A 1218 54.96 -21.63 56.71
C SER A 1218 54.57 -20.18 56.92
N ALA A 1219 55.21 -19.27 56.18
CA ALA A 1219 54.98 -17.83 56.27
C ALA A 1219 54.23 -17.28 55.06
N GLU A 1220 54.04 -18.09 54.01
CA GLU A 1220 53.40 -17.70 52.74
C GLU A 1220 54.06 -16.45 52.12
N VAL A 1221 55.40 -16.38 52.19
CA VAL A 1221 56.21 -15.29 51.63
C VAL A 1221 57.45 -15.83 50.93
N TRP A 1222 57.95 -15.06 49.97
CA TRP A 1222 59.28 -15.21 49.41
C TRP A 1222 60.35 -14.76 50.41
N THR A 1223 61.51 -15.42 50.40
CA THR A 1223 62.61 -15.09 51.34
C THR A 1223 63.38 -13.84 50.95
N LEU A 1224 63.45 -13.57 49.65
CA LEU A 1224 63.87 -12.32 48.99
C LEU A 1224 62.81 -11.99 47.94
N ASN A 1225 62.40 -10.74 47.81
CA ASN A 1225 61.30 -10.31 46.98
C ASN A 1225 61.51 -8.85 46.56
N PRO A 1226 61.72 -8.59 45.25
CA PRO A 1226 62.04 -7.26 44.73
C PRO A 1226 60.93 -6.21 44.92
N LEU A 1227 59.77 -6.60 45.48
CA LEU A 1227 58.64 -5.72 45.75
C LEU A 1227 58.42 -5.48 47.26
N VAL A 1228 59.28 -5.99 48.14
CA VAL A 1228 59.02 -6.05 49.60
C VAL A 1228 60.23 -5.60 50.41
N ALA A 1229 60.30 -4.28 50.61
CA ALA A 1229 61.42 -3.68 51.32
C ALA A 1229 61.67 -4.25 52.73
N GLY A 1230 62.93 -4.59 53.01
CA GLY A 1230 63.40 -5.00 54.32
C GLY A 1230 63.16 -6.48 54.65
N ASP A 1231 63.07 -7.32 53.63
CA ASP A 1231 62.98 -8.76 53.75
C ASP A 1231 64.36 -9.41 54.00
N GLY A 1232 64.63 -10.63 53.50
CA GLY A 1232 65.92 -11.29 53.68
C GLY A 1232 66.28 -11.66 55.14
N GLN A 1233 65.28 -11.75 56.03
CA GLN A 1233 65.45 -12.20 57.42
C GLN A 1233 65.50 -13.73 57.56
N PHE A 1234 65.21 -14.44 56.46
CA PHE A 1234 65.31 -15.89 56.36
C PHE A 1234 66.74 -16.30 55.98
N ASP A 1235 67.01 -17.59 56.11
CA ASP A 1235 68.28 -18.24 55.76
C ASP A 1235 67.92 -19.32 54.73
N SER A 1236 67.91 -18.91 53.46
CA SER A 1236 67.34 -19.68 52.35
C SER A 1236 68.15 -20.94 52.03
N ASP A 1237 69.47 -20.91 52.21
CA ASP A 1237 70.36 -22.05 51.96
C ASP A 1237 70.75 -22.84 53.22
N ASN A 1238 70.27 -22.41 54.40
CA ASN A 1238 70.48 -22.99 55.73
C ASN A 1238 71.94 -22.99 56.20
N ASP A 1239 72.71 -21.95 55.85
CA ASP A 1239 74.11 -21.81 56.25
C ASP A 1239 74.32 -21.06 57.58
N ALA A 1240 73.23 -20.59 58.20
CA ALA A 1240 73.14 -19.80 59.43
C ALA A 1240 73.48 -18.30 59.31
N ILE A 1241 73.49 -17.75 58.10
CA ILE A 1241 73.49 -16.32 57.80
C ILE A 1241 72.11 -15.96 57.24
N ILE A 1242 71.61 -14.76 57.54
CA ILE A 1242 70.35 -14.29 56.93
C ILE A 1242 70.65 -13.75 55.54
N ASP A 1243 69.74 -13.95 54.60
CA ASP A 1243 69.91 -13.64 53.18
C ASP A 1243 70.30 -12.17 52.95
N ALA A 1244 69.75 -11.22 53.71
CA ALA A 1244 70.12 -9.79 53.65
C ALA A 1244 71.59 -9.49 54.03
N LEU A 1245 72.17 -10.30 54.94
CA LEU A 1245 73.57 -10.17 55.35
C LEU A 1245 74.53 -10.82 54.34
N GLU A 1246 74.05 -11.85 53.61
CA GLU A 1246 74.78 -12.48 52.51
C GLU A 1246 74.83 -11.58 51.28
N SER A 1247 73.70 -11.00 50.90
CA SER A 1247 73.59 -10.10 49.75
C SER A 1247 74.48 -8.85 49.90
N SER A 1248 74.47 -8.21 51.08
CA SER A 1248 75.38 -7.08 51.38
C SER A 1248 76.88 -7.43 51.38
N SER A 1249 77.23 -8.72 51.37
CA SER A 1249 78.59 -9.22 51.21
C SER A 1249 78.98 -9.49 49.75
N LEU A 1250 77.99 -9.67 48.86
CA LEU A 1250 78.12 -9.90 47.42
C LEU A 1250 78.14 -8.57 46.62
N SER A 1251 77.48 -7.51 47.12
CA SER A 1251 77.40 -6.18 46.48
C SER A 1251 78.66 -5.28 46.58
N ARG A 1252 79.85 -5.87 46.74
CA ARG A 1252 81.11 -5.12 46.99
C ARG A 1252 82.30 -5.44 46.09
#